data_AF-A0A182Q6K5-F1
#
_entry.id   AF-A0A182Q6K5-F1
#
_cell.length_a   1.000
_cell.length_b   1.000
_cell.length_c   1.000
_cell.angle_alpha   90.00
_cell.angle_beta   90.00
_cell.angle_gamma   90.00
#
_symmetry.space_group_name_H-M   'P 1'
#
loop_
_entity.id
_entity.type
_entity.pdbx_description
1 polymer ?
#
loop_
_entity_poly.entity_id
_entity_poly.type
_entity_poly.pdbx_seq_one_letter_code
_entity_poly.pdbx_strand_id
1 'polypeptide(L)'
;MAARGAHITPNIEVKPSLFEVLAADSLNTTFYPAIKRVVNLLDKITNGTNTRVNHSGCSFLYQPGLLYGGTIHHDCNTQRGIGYYLDVLVALGPFCKKPLQVTLTGVTNSKESPSVDHIKASALPALKRFLVVDEGLELKILKRGMMPGGGGEITFRCPVRKSLKAIQCVKQTMVKRIRGTAYCCKVSPAMANRAVEHAKGVMLNFLPDVYINTDQHKGKRSGNSPGYGINLVAETTDGTMFAAEAICKTMDDQQGNPTIPEDLGREAGLRLLDEVFRGGCVDSTFQWLVVLYMALAQKDVSKFLIGPLSQYTIHFLQHLREFFGITFKLENGNGDEEDESDDRQDEELSGSNKVMLTCVGVIKCKAAVAWEPKQPLSIETVEVAPPKAGEVRIKVAASGVCHTDAYTLGGLDSEGVFPVILGHEGAGIVESVGEGVTKFQPGDRVIPLYIPQCFECRFCKSPKTNLCPKVRATQGKGLMPDGTSRFKCNGKQVYHFMGTSTFSEYTVVAEVSLAKIDASAPLEKVCLLGCGIPTGYGAALNTAKVEAGSSCAIWGLGAVGLAVVMGCKAAGASRIIGVDINPDKFEIAKLFGCTEFVNPNDFKEPIQQVLIAQTDGGLDYTFECVGNVNTMRAALEACTRGWGVSVIVGVAESGKEIATRPFQLVTGRTWKGTAFGGWKSVESVPKLVEQYLQKQLMVDEFITHTMGLELINDAFTLMHEGKSIRSVVNL
;
A
#
# COMPACT_ATOMS: atom_id res chain seq x y z
N MET A 1 -25.45 3.77 -7.19
CA MET A 1 -26.29 3.31 -6.06
C MET A 1 -25.77 4.04 -4.83
N ALA A 2 -26.56 4.90 -4.19
CA ALA A 2 -26.12 5.67 -3.02
C ALA A 2 -26.70 5.06 -1.73
N ALA A 3 -25.87 4.72 -0.74
CA ALA A 3 -26.31 4.47 0.63
C ALA A 3 -25.16 4.52 1.65
N ARG A 4 -25.38 5.28 2.72
CA ARG A 4 -24.53 5.41 3.92
C ARG A 4 -24.59 4.12 4.77
N GLY A 5 -23.44 3.58 5.18
CA GLY A 5 -23.35 2.74 6.38
C GLY A 5 -22.33 1.60 6.38
N ALA A 6 -21.14 1.89 6.94
CA ALA A 6 -20.27 1.04 7.77
C ALA A 6 -19.39 -0.11 7.20
N HIS A 7 -18.09 0.02 7.56
CA HIS A 7 -16.95 -0.90 7.84
C HIS A 7 -16.92 -2.39 7.38
N ILE A 8 -15.82 -2.79 6.68
CA ILE A 8 -15.63 -4.13 6.09
C ILE A 8 -14.24 -4.78 6.39
N THR A 9 -14.32 -6.03 6.90
CA THR A 9 -13.35 -7.13 7.20
C THR A 9 -12.53 -7.74 6.02
N PRO A 10 -11.42 -8.52 6.12
CA PRO A 10 -10.72 -9.11 4.95
C PRO A 10 -10.93 -10.62 4.72
N ASN A 11 -11.87 -11.26 5.41
CA ASN A 11 -12.42 -12.53 4.95
C ASN A 11 -13.80 -12.14 4.42
N ILE A 12 -14.16 -12.52 3.19
CA ILE A 12 -15.45 -12.16 2.58
C ILE A 12 -16.58 -12.92 3.30
N GLU A 13 -16.83 -12.55 4.56
CA GLU A 13 -18.08 -12.63 5.27
C GLU A 13 -18.72 -11.27 5.06
N VAL A 14 -19.65 -11.21 4.11
CA VAL A 14 -20.54 -10.06 4.03
C VAL A 14 -21.37 -10.09 5.31
N LYS A 15 -20.98 -9.29 6.32
CA LYS A 15 -21.89 -9.04 7.43
C LYS A 15 -23.15 -8.41 6.82
N PRO A 16 -24.33 -8.83 7.29
CA PRO A 16 -25.59 -8.48 6.66
C PRO A 16 -25.88 -6.99 6.79
N SER A 17 -25.37 -6.18 5.86
CA SER A 17 -25.87 -4.84 5.65
C SER A 17 -27.17 -4.94 4.86
N LEU A 18 -28.17 -4.22 5.36
CA LEU A 18 -29.46 -4.05 4.72
C LEU A 18 -29.26 -3.13 3.51
N PHE A 19 -29.33 -3.65 2.30
CA PHE A 19 -29.33 -2.83 1.09
C PHE A 19 -30.76 -2.50 0.72
N GLU A 20 -31.16 -1.23 0.82
CA GLU A 20 -32.40 -0.76 0.21
C GLU A 20 -32.09 -0.30 -1.22
N VAL A 21 -32.59 -1.06 -2.20
CA VAL A 21 -32.47 -0.69 -3.62
C VAL A 21 -33.73 0.07 -4.01
N LEU A 22 -33.59 1.38 -4.19
CA LEU A 22 -34.63 2.24 -4.74
C LEU A 22 -34.56 2.22 -6.27
N ALA A 23 -35.65 1.86 -6.94
CA ALA A 23 -35.79 2.10 -8.36
C ALA A 23 -35.97 3.61 -8.57
N ALA A 24 -34.97 4.28 -9.14
CA ALA A 24 -35.16 5.64 -9.65
C ALA A 24 -36.11 5.56 -10.85
N ASP A 25 -37.14 6.41 -10.81
CA ASP A 25 -38.30 6.50 -11.70
C ASP A 25 -39.46 5.52 -11.44
N SER A 26 -40.46 6.03 -10.72
CA SER A 26 -41.82 5.50 -10.57
C SER A 26 -42.62 5.42 -11.88
N LEU A 27 -41.98 5.60 -13.04
CA LEU A 27 -42.61 5.67 -14.37
C LEU A 27 -42.15 4.55 -15.34
N ASN A 28 -41.17 3.71 -14.99
CA ASN A 28 -40.64 2.68 -15.89
C ASN A 28 -40.82 1.25 -15.31
N THR A 29 -41.98 0.65 -15.59
CA THR A 29 -42.40 -0.71 -15.15
C THR A 29 -41.58 -1.86 -15.75
N THR A 30 -40.58 -1.58 -16.60
CA THR A 30 -39.74 -2.56 -17.31
C THR A 30 -38.46 -2.96 -16.58
N PHE A 31 -37.99 -2.21 -15.57
CA PHE A 31 -36.69 -2.46 -14.92
C PHE A 31 -36.73 -3.52 -13.79
N TYR A 32 -37.88 -3.68 -13.14
CA TYR A 32 -38.02 -4.49 -11.94
C TYR A 32 -37.81 -6.01 -12.13
N PRO A 33 -38.31 -6.65 -13.21
CA PRO A 33 -38.23 -8.10 -13.33
C PRO A 33 -36.81 -8.61 -13.64
N ALA A 34 -36.00 -7.85 -14.37
CA ALA A 34 -34.59 -8.19 -14.61
C ALA A 34 -33.73 -8.11 -13.33
N ILE A 35 -33.93 -7.07 -12.51
CA ILE A 35 -33.23 -6.93 -11.22
C ILE A 35 -33.60 -8.10 -10.30
N LYS A 36 -34.89 -8.43 -10.21
CA LYS A 36 -35.37 -9.59 -9.44
C LYS A 36 -34.71 -10.89 -9.89
N ARG A 37 -34.48 -11.07 -11.19
CA ARG A 37 -33.81 -12.27 -11.72
C ARG A 37 -32.33 -12.32 -11.34
N VAL A 38 -31.61 -11.20 -11.37
CA VAL A 38 -30.22 -11.16 -10.87
C VAL A 38 -30.16 -11.48 -9.38
N VAL A 39 -31.08 -10.92 -8.58
CA VAL A 39 -31.17 -11.22 -7.15
C VAL A 39 -31.43 -12.72 -6.91
N ASN A 40 -32.32 -13.34 -7.68
CA ASN A 40 -32.56 -14.78 -7.62
C ASN A 40 -31.33 -15.61 -8.06
N LEU A 41 -30.51 -15.09 -8.98
CA LEU A 41 -29.25 -15.73 -9.36
C LEU A 41 -28.24 -15.64 -8.21
N LEU A 42 -28.11 -14.47 -7.58
CA LEU A 42 -27.26 -14.24 -6.42
C LEU A 42 -27.65 -15.16 -5.25
N ASP A 43 -28.95 -15.29 -4.97
CA ASP A 43 -29.47 -16.21 -3.96
C ASP A 43 -29.03 -17.67 -4.23
N LYS A 44 -29.06 -18.11 -5.48
CA LYS A 44 -28.62 -19.47 -5.86
C LYS A 44 -27.10 -19.71 -5.72
N ILE A 45 -26.26 -18.67 -5.82
CA ILE A 45 -24.80 -18.80 -5.66
C ILE A 45 -24.34 -18.53 -4.22
N THR A 46 -25.24 -18.12 -3.34
CA THR A 46 -24.94 -17.76 -1.95
C THR A 46 -25.63 -18.68 -0.94
N ASN A 47 -25.18 -18.63 0.31
CA ASN A 47 -25.85 -19.28 1.43
C ASN A 47 -26.14 -18.23 2.52
N GLY A 48 -27.39 -18.16 2.99
CA GLY A 48 -27.83 -17.20 4.00
C GLY A 48 -28.24 -15.82 3.46
N THR A 49 -28.48 -15.69 2.14
CA THR A 49 -29.06 -14.48 1.56
C THR A 49 -30.49 -14.29 2.04
N ASN A 50 -30.88 -13.04 2.34
CA ASN A 50 -32.24 -12.70 2.74
C ASN A 50 -32.73 -11.52 1.91
N THR A 51 -33.90 -11.68 1.29
CA THR A 51 -34.48 -10.65 0.42
C THR A 51 -35.90 -10.35 0.86
N ARG A 52 -36.23 -9.07 1.07
CA ARG A 52 -37.61 -8.63 1.39
C ARG A 52 -38.05 -7.58 0.39
N VAL A 53 -39.17 -7.84 -0.29
CA VAL A 53 -39.77 -6.87 -1.22
C VAL A 53 -40.77 -6.01 -0.45
N ASN A 54 -40.72 -4.68 -0.61
CA ASN A 54 -41.69 -3.78 0.00
C ASN A 54 -43.06 -3.90 -0.69
N HIS A 55 -44.16 -3.57 0.01
CA HIS A 55 -45.55 -3.72 -0.47
C HIS A 55 -45.85 -2.97 -1.76
N SER A 56 -45.12 -1.89 -2.06
CA SER A 56 -45.24 -1.14 -3.33
C SER A 56 -44.54 -1.80 -4.52
N GLY A 57 -43.69 -2.81 -4.29
CA GLY A 57 -42.88 -3.43 -5.34
C GLY A 57 -41.83 -2.49 -5.96
N CYS A 58 -41.58 -1.30 -5.40
CA CYS A 58 -40.62 -0.32 -5.94
C CYS A 58 -39.29 -0.27 -5.19
N SER A 59 -39.19 -0.96 -4.05
CA SER A 59 -37.94 -1.16 -3.33
C SER A 59 -37.83 -2.61 -2.84
N PHE A 60 -36.60 -3.12 -2.79
CA PHE A 60 -36.32 -4.38 -2.13
C PHE A 60 -35.12 -4.25 -1.21
N LEU A 61 -35.24 -4.93 -0.08
CA LEU A 61 -34.20 -5.19 0.87
C LEU A 61 -33.39 -6.38 0.38
N TYR A 62 -32.08 -6.22 0.22
CA TYR A 62 -31.17 -7.32 -0.03
C TYR A 62 -30.18 -7.41 1.12
N GLN A 63 -29.97 -8.60 1.64
CA GLN A 63 -28.98 -8.92 2.65
C GLN A 63 -28.12 -10.05 2.07
N PRO A 64 -26.85 -9.81 1.74
CA PRO A 64 -26.04 -10.79 1.04
C PRO A 64 -25.65 -11.94 1.96
N GLY A 65 -25.68 -13.15 1.43
CA GLY A 65 -25.13 -14.35 2.05
C GLY A 65 -23.66 -14.60 1.69
N LEU A 66 -23.12 -15.71 2.21
CA LEU A 66 -21.77 -16.19 1.87
C LEU A 66 -21.74 -16.75 0.45
N LEU A 67 -20.75 -16.36 -0.36
CA LEU A 67 -20.53 -16.93 -1.69
C LEU A 67 -20.20 -18.42 -1.59
N TYR A 68 -21.12 -19.28 -2.03
CA TYR A 68 -21.00 -20.72 -1.87
C TYR A 68 -20.66 -21.43 -3.19
N GLY A 69 -21.25 -20.99 -4.30
CA GLY A 69 -21.05 -21.57 -5.63
C GLY A 69 -21.76 -22.92 -5.86
N GLY A 70 -21.27 -23.72 -6.81
CA GLY A 70 -21.84 -25.01 -7.19
C GLY A 70 -22.49 -25.06 -8.58
N THR A 71 -23.32 -26.08 -8.81
CA THR A 71 -24.00 -26.31 -10.10
C THR A 71 -25.37 -25.67 -10.13
N ILE A 72 -25.61 -24.74 -11.07
CA ILE A 72 -26.79 -23.88 -11.06
C ILE A 72 -27.41 -23.83 -12.44
N HIS A 73 -28.74 -23.85 -12.49
CA HIS A 73 -29.53 -23.60 -13.69
C HIS A 73 -30.36 -22.35 -13.47
N HIS A 74 -30.26 -21.39 -14.37
CA HIS A 74 -30.94 -20.11 -14.23
C HIS A 74 -31.51 -19.61 -15.55
N ASP A 75 -32.80 -19.31 -15.52
CA ASP A 75 -33.52 -18.66 -16.61
C ASP A 75 -33.41 -17.14 -16.47
N CYS A 76 -32.63 -16.56 -17.38
CA CYS A 76 -32.32 -15.13 -17.46
C CYS A 76 -33.47 -14.30 -18.02
N ASN A 77 -34.56 -14.90 -18.50
CA ASN A 77 -35.64 -14.24 -19.24
C ASN A 77 -35.18 -13.55 -20.55
N THR A 78 -36.08 -12.81 -21.20
CA THR A 78 -35.82 -12.09 -22.45
C THR A 78 -35.68 -10.57 -22.26
N GLN A 79 -35.90 -10.02 -21.08
CA GLN A 79 -35.80 -8.57 -20.87
C GLN A 79 -34.36 -8.03 -20.88
N ARG A 80 -33.39 -8.88 -20.55
CA ARG A 80 -31.95 -8.57 -20.60
C ARG A 80 -31.19 -9.74 -21.22
N GLY A 81 -30.08 -9.44 -21.89
CA GLY A 81 -29.17 -10.46 -22.39
C GLY A 81 -28.55 -11.28 -21.24
N ILE A 82 -28.13 -12.50 -21.55
CA ILE A 82 -27.40 -13.38 -20.62
C ILE A 82 -26.13 -12.69 -20.09
N GLY A 83 -25.51 -11.82 -20.90
CA GLY A 83 -24.29 -11.09 -20.51
C GLY A 83 -24.45 -10.28 -19.23
N TYR A 84 -25.59 -9.60 -19.04
CA TYR A 84 -25.93 -8.88 -17.81
C TYR A 84 -25.82 -9.73 -16.53
N TYR A 85 -26.21 -11.00 -16.62
CA TYR A 85 -26.11 -11.95 -15.50
C TYR A 85 -24.71 -12.54 -15.37
N LEU A 86 -24.05 -12.72 -16.50
CA LEU A 86 -22.73 -13.31 -16.56
C LEU A 86 -21.65 -12.38 -16.00
N ASP A 87 -21.77 -11.05 -16.18
CA ASP A 87 -20.90 -10.05 -15.57
C ASP A 87 -20.80 -10.25 -14.04
N VAL A 88 -21.94 -10.50 -13.39
CA VAL A 88 -22.01 -10.77 -11.95
C VAL A 88 -21.29 -12.07 -11.57
N LEU A 89 -21.49 -13.13 -12.36
CA LEU A 89 -20.83 -14.42 -12.12
C LEU A 89 -19.34 -14.38 -12.37
N VAL A 90 -18.90 -13.61 -13.37
CA VAL A 90 -17.51 -13.34 -13.70
C VAL A 90 -16.84 -12.57 -12.55
N ALA A 91 -17.50 -11.56 -12.00
CA ALA A 91 -16.99 -10.79 -10.87
C ALA A 91 -16.85 -11.64 -9.59
N LEU A 92 -17.85 -12.47 -9.26
CA LEU A 92 -17.93 -13.17 -7.97
C LEU A 92 -17.40 -14.60 -7.97
N GLY A 93 -17.36 -15.24 -9.14
CA GLY A 93 -17.11 -16.67 -9.27
C GLY A 93 -15.83 -17.19 -8.63
N PRO A 94 -14.68 -16.50 -8.78
CA PRO A 94 -13.45 -16.96 -8.16
C PRO A 94 -13.49 -17.01 -6.63
N PHE A 95 -14.39 -16.26 -5.99
CA PHE A 95 -14.45 -16.13 -4.53
C PHE A 95 -15.48 -17.06 -3.86
N CYS A 96 -16.14 -17.93 -4.64
CA CYS A 96 -17.07 -18.92 -4.09
C CYS A 96 -16.35 -20.01 -3.30
N LYS A 97 -17.01 -20.62 -2.30
CA LYS A 97 -16.45 -21.78 -1.58
C LYS A 97 -16.30 -23.03 -2.46
N LYS A 98 -17.18 -23.22 -3.45
CA LYS A 98 -17.16 -24.32 -4.44
C LYS A 98 -17.06 -23.75 -5.86
N PRO A 99 -16.42 -24.46 -6.80
CA PRO A 99 -16.38 -24.03 -8.21
C PRO A 99 -17.78 -23.81 -8.76
N LEU A 100 -17.94 -22.77 -9.57
CA LEU A 100 -19.20 -22.49 -10.25
C LEU A 100 -19.29 -23.31 -11.53
N GLN A 101 -20.46 -23.93 -11.74
CA GLN A 101 -20.87 -24.48 -13.02
C GLN A 101 -22.32 -24.05 -13.29
N VAL A 102 -22.47 -23.01 -14.10
CA VAL A 102 -23.77 -22.37 -14.30
C VAL A 102 -24.25 -22.58 -15.73
N THR A 103 -25.47 -23.07 -15.88
CA THR A 103 -26.21 -23.08 -17.14
C THR A 103 -27.19 -21.92 -17.15
N LEU A 104 -27.01 -21.00 -18.10
CA LEU A 104 -27.89 -19.84 -18.28
C LEU A 104 -28.69 -19.98 -19.57
N THR A 105 -30.00 -19.72 -19.52
CA THR A 105 -30.89 -19.69 -20.68
C THR A 105 -31.52 -18.32 -20.87
N GLY A 106 -31.63 -17.85 -22.11
CA GLY A 106 -32.15 -16.50 -22.39
C GLY A 106 -31.74 -15.98 -23.76
N VAL A 107 -31.44 -14.68 -23.86
CA VAL A 107 -30.95 -14.05 -25.09
C VAL A 107 -29.43 -13.96 -25.04
N THR A 108 -28.73 -14.43 -26.08
CA THR A 108 -27.25 -14.47 -26.09
C THR A 108 -26.60 -13.13 -26.42
N ASN A 109 -27.34 -12.20 -27.01
CA ASN A 109 -26.89 -10.85 -27.34
C ASN A 109 -27.99 -9.83 -27.05
N SER A 110 -27.60 -8.60 -26.74
CA SER A 110 -28.54 -7.53 -26.43
C SER A 110 -27.84 -6.20 -26.67
N LYS A 111 -28.59 -5.12 -26.92
CA LYS A 111 -27.97 -3.79 -27.10
C LYS A 111 -27.52 -3.19 -25.76
N GLU A 112 -28.11 -3.65 -24.65
CA GLU A 112 -27.99 -3.03 -23.33
C GLU A 112 -26.92 -3.68 -22.44
N SER A 113 -26.38 -4.83 -22.84
CA SER A 113 -25.29 -5.53 -22.11
C SER A 113 -24.38 -6.28 -23.08
N PRO A 114 -23.10 -6.46 -22.74
CA PRO A 114 -22.15 -7.17 -23.59
C PRO A 114 -22.65 -8.57 -23.94
N SER A 115 -22.46 -9.03 -25.18
CA SER A 115 -22.84 -10.40 -25.52
C SER A 115 -21.97 -11.45 -24.83
N VAL A 116 -22.46 -12.69 -24.87
CA VAL A 116 -21.68 -13.85 -24.40
C VAL A 116 -20.38 -14.04 -25.21
N ASP A 117 -20.30 -13.57 -26.46
CA ASP A 117 -19.05 -13.62 -27.24
C ASP A 117 -18.07 -12.54 -26.79
N HIS A 118 -18.54 -11.32 -26.52
CA HIS A 118 -17.69 -10.22 -26.04
C HIS A 118 -17.07 -10.57 -24.69
N ILE A 119 -17.88 -11.09 -23.75
CA ILE A 119 -17.40 -11.58 -22.44
C ILE A 119 -16.40 -12.72 -22.62
N LYS A 120 -16.68 -13.69 -23.50
CA LYS A 120 -15.75 -14.79 -23.80
C LYS A 120 -14.41 -14.28 -24.33
N ALA A 121 -14.48 -13.31 -25.23
CA ALA A 121 -13.34 -12.82 -26.00
C ALA A 121 -12.44 -11.88 -25.19
N SER A 122 -12.99 -11.03 -24.33
CA SER A 122 -12.22 -9.97 -23.66
C SER A 122 -12.24 -10.07 -22.13
N ALA A 123 -13.40 -10.30 -21.50
CA ALA A 123 -13.48 -10.40 -20.05
C ALA A 123 -12.67 -11.59 -19.49
N LEU A 124 -12.84 -12.78 -20.05
CA LEU A 124 -12.15 -13.97 -19.53
C LEU A 124 -10.62 -13.87 -19.67
N PRO A 125 -10.05 -13.45 -20.81
CA PRO A 125 -8.61 -13.21 -20.90
C PRO A 125 -8.10 -12.15 -19.92
N ALA A 126 -8.84 -11.06 -19.70
CA ALA A 126 -8.49 -10.05 -18.70
C ALA A 126 -8.43 -10.65 -17.28
N LEU A 127 -9.42 -11.47 -16.90
CA LEU A 127 -9.44 -12.17 -15.62
C LEU A 127 -8.25 -13.12 -15.46
N LYS A 128 -7.92 -13.89 -16.50
CA LYS A 128 -6.84 -14.89 -16.44
C LYS A 128 -5.50 -14.29 -16.01
N ARG A 129 -5.25 -13.01 -16.31
CA ARG A 129 -4.05 -12.28 -15.86
C ARG A 129 -3.89 -12.25 -14.34
N PHE A 130 -5.00 -12.26 -13.60
CA PHE A 130 -5.01 -12.25 -12.13
C PHE A 130 -4.97 -13.66 -11.49
N LEU A 131 -5.28 -14.73 -12.25
CA LEU A 131 -5.62 -16.04 -11.66
C LEU A 131 -4.48 -17.08 -11.53
N VAL A 132 -3.21 -16.72 -11.80
CA VAL A 132 -1.96 -17.55 -11.71
C VAL A 132 -1.92 -18.81 -12.58
N VAL A 133 -2.93 -19.71 -12.52
CA VAL A 133 -3.08 -20.93 -13.33
C VAL A 133 -4.55 -21.05 -13.75
N ASP A 134 -4.84 -21.38 -15.01
CA ASP A 134 -6.17 -21.16 -15.63
C ASP A 134 -7.07 -22.40 -15.75
N GLU A 135 -6.72 -23.53 -15.13
CA GLU A 135 -7.50 -24.76 -15.25
C GLU A 135 -8.95 -24.53 -14.78
N GLY A 136 -9.88 -24.50 -15.75
CA GLY A 136 -11.32 -24.55 -15.52
C GLY A 136 -12.13 -23.27 -15.73
N LEU A 137 -11.53 -22.11 -16.05
CA LEU A 137 -12.31 -20.90 -16.41
C LEU A 137 -12.76 -20.98 -17.87
N GLU A 138 -14.06 -21.21 -18.11
CA GLU A 138 -14.58 -21.50 -19.45
C GLU A 138 -16.00 -20.95 -19.66
N LEU A 139 -16.26 -20.45 -20.87
CA LEU A 139 -17.60 -20.11 -21.36
C LEU A 139 -17.86 -20.82 -22.69
N LYS A 140 -18.90 -21.66 -22.71
CA LYS A 140 -19.38 -22.38 -23.90
C LYS A 140 -20.79 -21.91 -24.25
N ILE A 141 -20.98 -21.60 -25.53
CA ILE A 141 -22.28 -21.25 -26.10
C ILE A 141 -22.84 -22.53 -26.73
N LEU A 142 -23.98 -23.01 -26.23
CA LEU A 142 -24.61 -24.26 -26.67
C LEU A 142 -25.77 -24.02 -27.64
N LYS A 143 -26.52 -22.92 -27.40
CA LYS A 143 -27.61 -22.46 -28.26
C LYS A 143 -27.58 -20.94 -28.35
N ARG A 144 -27.90 -20.40 -29.51
CA ARG A 144 -28.03 -18.97 -29.74
C ARG A 144 -29.50 -18.56 -29.55
N GLY A 145 -29.73 -17.38 -28.97
CA GLY A 145 -31.08 -16.83 -28.74
C GLY A 145 -31.11 -15.34 -29.01
N MET A 146 -32.14 -14.90 -29.74
CA MET A 146 -32.37 -13.50 -30.13
C MET A 146 -33.68 -12.99 -29.55
N MET A 147 -33.80 -11.69 -29.32
CA MET A 147 -35.07 -11.05 -28.99
C MET A 147 -36.10 -11.18 -30.11
N PRO A 148 -37.41 -11.20 -29.80
CA PRO A 148 -38.02 -11.25 -28.45
C PRO A 148 -38.10 -12.65 -27.83
N GLY A 149 -37.91 -13.71 -28.61
CA GLY A 149 -38.23 -15.09 -28.20
C GLY A 149 -37.13 -15.82 -27.43
N GLY A 150 -35.91 -15.27 -27.38
CA GLY A 150 -34.75 -15.86 -26.71
C GLY A 150 -34.42 -17.27 -27.20
N GLY A 151 -34.25 -18.19 -26.25
CA GLY A 151 -33.97 -19.62 -26.51
C GLY A 151 -32.49 -19.97 -26.63
N GLY A 152 -31.60 -19.05 -26.25
CA GLY A 152 -30.18 -19.29 -26.12
C GLY A 152 -29.83 -20.02 -24.81
N GLU A 153 -28.68 -20.67 -24.81
CA GLU A 153 -28.20 -21.49 -23.70
C GLU A 153 -26.68 -21.48 -23.68
N ILE A 154 -26.08 -21.17 -22.53
CA ILE A 154 -24.63 -21.19 -22.32
C ILE A 154 -24.28 -21.97 -21.06
N THR A 155 -23.05 -22.45 -20.98
CA THR A 155 -22.46 -22.98 -19.74
C THR A 155 -21.22 -22.17 -19.37
N PHE A 156 -21.19 -21.65 -18.14
CA PHE A 156 -20.06 -20.96 -17.55
C PHE A 156 -19.45 -21.80 -16.43
N ARG A 157 -18.14 -21.97 -16.45
CA ARG A 157 -17.37 -22.64 -15.40
C ARG A 157 -16.34 -21.67 -14.85
N CYS A 158 -16.26 -21.58 -13.53
CA CYS A 158 -15.29 -20.72 -12.84
C CYS A 158 -14.69 -21.45 -11.64
N PRO A 159 -13.37 -21.62 -11.58
CA PRO A 159 -12.71 -22.28 -10.46
C PRO A 159 -12.57 -21.33 -9.25
N VAL A 160 -12.47 -21.90 -8.06
CA VAL A 160 -12.25 -21.14 -6.82
C VAL A 160 -10.79 -20.68 -6.74
N ARG A 161 -10.57 -19.46 -6.26
CA ARG A 161 -9.26 -18.85 -6.07
C ARG A 161 -9.18 -18.20 -4.68
N LYS A 162 -8.13 -18.57 -3.94
CA LYS A 162 -7.88 -18.07 -2.57
C LYS A 162 -7.16 -16.73 -2.56
N SER A 163 -6.44 -16.39 -3.63
CA SER A 163 -5.72 -15.15 -3.80
C SER A 163 -5.72 -14.74 -5.27
N LEU A 164 -5.61 -13.44 -5.52
CA LEU A 164 -5.36 -12.87 -6.84
C LEU A 164 -3.92 -12.36 -6.90
N LYS A 165 -3.30 -12.46 -8.06
CA LYS A 165 -1.97 -11.90 -8.33
C LYS A 165 -2.09 -10.40 -8.60
N ALA A 166 -1.24 -9.60 -7.98
CA ALA A 166 -1.05 -8.21 -8.40
C ALA A 166 -0.43 -8.16 -9.80
N ILE A 167 -0.85 -7.19 -10.60
CA ILE A 167 -0.44 -7.10 -12.01
C ILE A 167 0.24 -5.78 -12.34
N GLN A 168 1.16 -5.85 -13.29
CA GLN A 168 1.91 -4.72 -13.84
C GLN A 168 1.71 -4.72 -15.36
N CYS A 169 0.69 -4.00 -15.82
CA CYS A 169 0.40 -3.84 -17.25
C CYS A 169 0.54 -2.36 -17.59
N VAL A 170 1.77 -1.89 -17.75
CA VAL A 170 2.08 -0.45 -17.86
C VAL A 170 2.28 0.03 -19.29
N LYS A 171 2.24 -0.87 -20.28
CA LYS A 171 2.50 -0.55 -21.69
C LYS A 171 1.58 -1.35 -22.61
N GLN A 172 1.00 -0.67 -23.59
CA GLN A 172 0.23 -1.30 -24.68
C GLN A 172 1.17 -1.90 -25.73
N THR A 173 0.76 -3.00 -26.36
CA THR A 173 1.52 -3.63 -27.45
C THR A 173 0.72 -3.68 -28.76
N MET A 174 1.41 -4.01 -29.86
CA MET A 174 0.82 -4.03 -31.19
C MET A 174 -0.22 -5.14 -31.36
N VAL A 175 -1.26 -4.88 -32.16
CA VAL A 175 -2.20 -5.90 -32.61
C VAL A 175 -1.49 -6.84 -33.57
N LYS A 176 -1.48 -8.15 -33.27
CA LYS A 176 -0.83 -9.17 -34.11
C LYS A 176 -1.79 -9.88 -35.06
N ARG A 177 -3.08 -9.95 -34.72
CA ARG A 177 -4.10 -10.65 -35.52
C ARG A 177 -5.53 -10.26 -35.16
N ILE A 178 -6.45 -10.49 -36.11
CA ILE A 178 -7.89 -10.30 -35.91
C ILE A 178 -8.60 -11.67 -35.96
N ARG A 179 -9.46 -11.91 -34.98
CA ARG A 179 -10.36 -13.06 -34.91
C ARG A 179 -11.80 -12.59 -34.87
N GLY A 180 -12.76 -13.46 -35.16
CA GLY A 180 -14.16 -13.10 -35.02
C GLY A 180 -15.11 -14.29 -35.13
N THR A 181 -16.36 -14.06 -34.76
CA THR A 181 -17.45 -15.02 -34.89
C THR A 181 -18.69 -14.30 -35.42
N ALA A 182 -19.20 -14.74 -36.57
CA ALA A 182 -20.47 -14.32 -37.11
C ALA A 182 -21.51 -15.43 -36.94
N TYR A 183 -22.73 -15.10 -36.51
CA TYR A 183 -23.77 -16.09 -36.22
C TYR A 183 -25.09 -15.72 -36.88
N CYS A 184 -25.93 -16.74 -37.11
CA CYS A 184 -27.29 -16.59 -37.61
C CYS A 184 -28.24 -17.45 -36.78
N CYS A 185 -29.42 -16.89 -36.50
CA CYS A 185 -30.54 -17.54 -35.84
C CYS A 185 -31.76 -17.47 -36.76
N LYS A 186 -32.36 -18.60 -37.14
CA LYS A 186 -33.59 -18.69 -37.96
C LYS A 186 -33.60 -17.82 -39.23
N VAL A 187 -32.43 -17.51 -39.77
CA VAL A 187 -32.23 -16.78 -41.03
C VAL A 187 -31.21 -17.51 -41.88
N SER A 188 -31.10 -17.12 -43.15
CA SER A 188 -30.16 -17.73 -44.07
C SER A 188 -28.70 -17.56 -43.58
N PRO A 189 -27.90 -18.64 -43.60
CA PRO A 189 -26.43 -18.61 -43.48
C PRO A 189 -25.73 -17.51 -44.29
N ALA A 190 -26.32 -17.13 -45.43
CA ALA A 190 -25.79 -16.10 -46.31
C ALA A 190 -25.67 -14.73 -45.63
N MET A 191 -26.49 -14.46 -44.61
CA MET A 191 -26.41 -13.19 -43.87
C MET A 191 -25.08 -13.07 -43.13
N ALA A 192 -24.65 -14.11 -42.40
CA ALA A 192 -23.36 -14.11 -41.74
C ALA A 192 -22.20 -14.00 -42.74
N ASN A 193 -22.26 -14.72 -43.86
CA ASN A 193 -21.19 -14.69 -44.87
C ASN A 193 -20.99 -13.28 -45.46
N ARG A 194 -22.08 -12.59 -45.80
CA ARG A 194 -22.03 -11.20 -46.30
C ARG A 194 -21.43 -10.24 -45.28
N ALA A 195 -21.82 -10.37 -44.01
CA ALA A 195 -21.26 -9.57 -42.92
C ALA A 195 -19.76 -9.85 -42.71
N VAL A 196 -19.34 -11.12 -42.79
CA VAL A 196 -17.93 -11.54 -42.69
C VAL A 196 -17.09 -10.91 -43.79
N GLU A 197 -17.57 -10.96 -45.04
CA GLU A 197 -16.85 -10.40 -46.20
C GLU A 197 -16.59 -8.90 -46.02
N HIS A 198 -17.60 -8.17 -45.56
CA HIS A 198 -17.50 -6.72 -45.39
C HIS A 198 -16.67 -6.33 -44.15
N ALA A 199 -16.77 -7.08 -43.06
CA ALA A 199 -15.88 -6.92 -41.91
C ALA A 199 -14.42 -7.17 -42.31
N LYS A 200 -14.14 -8.23 -43.09
CA LYS A 200 -12.80 -8.49 -43.64
C LYS A 200 -12.33 -7.36 -44.55
N GLY A 201 -13.21 -6.82 -45.40
CA GLY A 201 -12.90 -5.68 -46.27
C GLY A 201 -12.40 -4.44 -45.51
N VAL A 202 -12.86 -4.23 -44.27
CA VAL A 202 -12.31 -3.17 -43.40
C VAL A 202 -10.97 -3.59 -42.80
N MET A 203 -10.90 -4.78 -42.18
CA MET A 203 -9.74 -5.24 -41.40
C MET A 203 -8.49 -5.53 -42.24
N LEU A 204 -8.66 -6.06 -43.46
CA LEU A 204 -7.55 -6.44 -44.34
C LEU A 204 -6.74 -5.25 -44.86
N ASN A 205 -7.25 -4.02 -44.70
CA ASN A 205 -6.47 -2.80 -44.99
C ASN A 205 -5.37 -2.55 -43.94
N PHE A 206 -5.46 -3.18 -42.77
CA PHE A 206 -4.55 -2.96 -41.65
C PHE A 206 -3.70 -4.18 -41.32
N LEU A 207 -4.28 -5.39 -41.36
CA LEU A 207 -3.59 -6.64 -41.02
C LEU A 207 -3.98 -7.77 -41.97
N PRO A 208 -3.02 -8.62 -42.40
CA PRO A 208 -3.32 -9.77 -43.25
C PRO A 208 -3.92 -10.96 -42.48
N ASP A 209 -3.59 -11.14 -41.19
CA ASP A 209 -4.11 -12.26 -40.38
C ASP A 209 -5.51 -11.96 -39.80
N VAL A 210 -6.52 -12.09 -40.66
CA VAL A 210 -7.94 -11.90 -40.31
C VAL A 210 -8.74 -13.19 -40.52
N TYR A 211 -9.18 -13.79 -39.41
CA TYR A 211 -9.99 -15.02 -39.44
C TYR A 211 -11.31 -14.86 -38.69
N ILE A 212 -12.43 -14.94 -39.41
CA ILE A 212 -13.77 -14.81 -38.83
C ILE A 212 -14.52 -16.12 -39.08
N ASN A 213 -14.86 -16.81 -38.00
CA ASN A 213 -15.61 -18.07 -38.04
C ASN A 213 -17.12 -17.81 -38.20
N THR A 214 -17.82 -18.74 -38.84
CA THR A 214 -19.29 -18.72 -38.88
C THR A 214 -19.86 -19.74 -37.91
N ASP A 215 -20.55 -19.26 -36.87
CA ASP A 215 -21.20 -20.06 -35.86
C ASP A 215 -22.67 -20.29 -36.21
N GLN A 216 -22.93 -21.40 -36.91
CA GLN A 216 -24.26 -21.71 -37.43
C GLN A 216 -24.97 -22.79 -36.63
N HIS A 217 -26.07 -22.38 -36.02
CA HIS A 217 -26.95 -23.29 -35.31
C HIS A 217 -28.23 -23.55 -36.12
N LYS A 218 -28.67 -24.82 -36.18
CA LYS A 218 -29.90 -25.25 -36.88
C LYS A 218 -30.93 -25.80 -35.90
N GLY A 219 -32.21 -25.73 -36.30
CA GLY A 219 -33.32 -26.29 -35.53
C GLY A 219 -33.40 -25.73 -34.11
N LYS A 220 -33.54 -26.61 -33.12
CA LYS A 220 -33.71 -26.24 -31.70
C LYS A 220 -32.51 -25.51 -31.08
N ARG A 221 -31.34 -25.47 -31.74
CA ARG A 221 -30.17 -24.72 -31.22
C ARG A 221 -30.11 -23.26 -31.68
N SER A 222 -31.02 -22.85 -32.56
CA SER A 222 -31.09 -21.53 -33.18
C SER A 222 -32.09 -20.58 -32.49
N GLY A 223 -32.44 -20.87 -31.23
CA GLY A 223 -33.36 -20.07 -30.44
C GLY A 223 -34.75 -19.99 -31.06
N ASN A 224 -35.50 -18.95 -30.68
CA ASN A 224 -36.91 -18.80 -31.07
C ASN A 224 -37.18 -17.64 -32.05
N SER A 225 -36.24 -16.71 -32.22
CA SER A 225 -36.40 -15.52 -33.07
C SER A 225 -35.35 -15.43 -34.17
N PRO A 226 -35.69 -14.86 -35.34
CA PRO A 226 -34.74 -14.60 -36.40
C PRO A 226 -33.77 -13.48 -36.05
N GLY A 227 -32.52 -13.59 -36.48
CA GLY A 227 -31.52 -12.55 -36.33
C GLY A 227 -30.11 -13.03 -36.65
N TYR A 228 -29.17 -12.10 -36.75
CA TYR A 228 -27.77 -12.38 -37.03
C TYR A 228 -26.89 -11.27 -36.45
N GLY A 229 -25.60 -11.55 -36.33
CA GLY A 229 -24.63 -10.58 -35.83
C GLY A 229 -23.21 -11.07 -35.96
N ILE A 230 -22.27 -10.22 -35.57
CA ILE A 230 -20.84 -10.46 -35.67
C ILE A 230 -20.12 -9.85 -34.47
N ASN A 231 -19.18 -10.60 -33.92
CA ASN A 231 -18.24 -10.14 -32.90
C ASN A 231 -16.82 -10.28 -33.45
N LEU A 232 -16.05 -9.20 -33.44
CA LEU A 232 -14.65 -9.17 -33.87
C LEU A 232 -13.75 -8.96 -32.65
N VAL A 233 -12.52 -9.46 -32.74
CA VAL A 233 -11.54 -9.42 -31.66
C VAL A 233 -10.16 -9.13 -32.23
N ALA A 234 -9.52 -8.07 -31.77
CA ALA A 234 -8.12 -7.77 -32.03
C ALA A 234 -7.28 -8.32 -30.88
N GLU A 235 -6.33 -9.19 -31.19
CA GLU A 235 -5.39 -9.74 -30.22
C GLU A 235 -4.02 -9.08 -30.37
N THR A 236 -3.48 -8.62 -29.26
CA THR A 236 -2.15 -7.99 -29.18
C THR A 236 -1.04 -9.00 -28.87
N THR A 237 0.22 -8.57 -28.98
CA THR A 237 1.37 -9.43 -28.71
C THR A 237 1.45 -9.90 -27.25
N ASP A 238 1.02 -9.08 -26.29
CA ASP A 238 0.93 -9.43 -24.85
C ASP A 238 -0.37 -10.15 -24.48
N GLY A 239 -1.21 -10.47 -25.47
CA GLY A 239 -2.47 -11.20 -25.29
C GLY A 239 -3.62 -10.34 -24.73
N THR A 240 -3.51 -9.01 -24.77
CA THR A 240 -4.66 -8.11 -24.57
C THR A 240 -5.65 -8.31 -25.72
N MET A 241 -6.94 -8.35 -25.40
CA MET A 241 -8.03 -8.58 -26.35
C MET A 241 -8.97 -7.37 -26.37
N PHE A 242 -9.07 -6.72 -27.52
CA PHE A 242 -10.07 -5.69 -27.79
C PHE A 242 -11.18 -6.32 -28.63
N ALA A 243 -12.44 -6.10 -28.28
CA ALA A 243 -13.55 -6.70 -28.98
C ALA A 243 -14.65 -5.70 -29.29
N ALA A 244 -15.33 -5.93 -30.42
CA ALA A 244 -16.43 -5.10 -30.84
C ALA A 244 -17.49 -5.95 -31.55
N GLU A 245 -18.75 -5.62 -31.31
CA GLU A 245 -19.88 -6.33 -31.88
C GLU A 245 -20.87 -5.43 -32.60
N ALA A 246 -21.54 -6.02 -33.59
CA ALA A 246 -22.69 -5.44 -34.26
C ALA A 246 -23.76 -6.53 -34.44
N ILE A 247 -25.01 -6.17 -34.14
CA ILE A 247 -26.15 -7.09 -34.17
C ILE A 247 -27.27 -6.49 -35.00
N CYS A 248 -28.02 -7.34 -35.72
CA CYS A 248 -29.14 -6.85 -36.50
C CYS A 248 -30.22 -6.27 -35.60
N LYS A 249 -31.03 -5.35 -36.13
CA LYS A 249 -32.27 -4.93 -35.48
C LYS A 249 -33.15 -6.15 -35.22
N THR A 250 -33.76 -6.17 -34.05
CA THR A 250 -34.58 -7.30 -33.57
C THR A 250 -36.03 -7.09 -34.00
N MET A 251 -36.86 -8.14 -33.87
CA MET A 251 -38.29 -8.04 -34.20
C MET A 251 -39.08 -7.09 -33.30
N ASP A 252 -38.53 -6.57 -32.20
CA ASP A 252 -39.20 -5.55 -31.39
C ASP A 252 -38.90 -4.12 -31.90
N ASP A 253 -37.86 -3.94 -32.73
CA ASP A 253 -37.44 -2.65 -33.28
C ASP A 253 -38.29 -2.21 -34.51
N GLN A 254 -39.56 -2.67 -34.63
CA GLN A 254 -40.38 -2.73 -35.87
C GLN A 254 -40.65 -1.43 -36.66
N GLN A 255 -40.13 -0.28 -36.25
CA GLN A 255 -40.34 1.00 -36.94
C GLN A 255 -39.23 1.37 -37.95
N GLY A 256 -38.27 0.48 -38.24
CA GLY A 256 -37.13 0.80 -39.11
C GLY A 256 -36.85 -0.19 -40.24
N ASN A 257 -36.10 0.27 -41.24
CA ASN A 257 -35.57 -0.58 -42.32
C ASN A 257 -34.75 -1.75 -41.75
N PRO A 258 -34.85 -2.96 -42.35
CA PRO A 258 -34.09 -4.13 -41.93
C PRO A 258 -32.59 -3.84 -42.01
N THR A 259 -31.83 -4.33 -41.03
CA THR A 259 -30.37 -4.23 -41.07
C THR A 259 -29.85 -4.95 -42.32
N ILE A 260 -28.89 -4.33 -42.99
CA ILE A 260 -28.20 -4.88 -44.14
C ILE A 260 -26.92 -5.56 -43.63
N PRO A 261 -26.65 -6.84 -43.96
CA PRO A 261 -25.48 -7.56 -43.46
C PRO A 261 -24.14 -6.89 -43.75
N GLU A 262 -24.01 -6.26 -44.91
CA GLU A 262 -22.84 -5.51 -45.37
C GLU A 262 -22.53 -4.34 -44.43
N ASP A 263 -23.55 -3.54 -44.10
CA ASP A 263 -23.41 -2.40 -43.21
C ASP A 263 -23.10 -2.86 -41.79
N LEU A 264 -23.71 -3.96 -41.33
CA LEU A 264 -23.41 -4.57 -40.04
C LEU A 264 -21.96 -5.07 -39.95
N GLY A 265 -21.43 -5.68 -41.01
CA GLY A 265 -20.04 -6.10 -41.10
C GLY A 265 -19.07 -4.91 -41.05
N ARG A 266 -19.37 -3.85 -41.82
CA ARG A 266 -18.58 -2.61 -41.83
C ARG A 266 -18.61 -1.91 -40.47
N GLU A 267 -19.79 -1.82 -39.85
CA GLU A 267 -19.99 -1.23 -38.52
C GLU A 267 -19.15 -1.95 -37.45
N ALA A 268 -19.17 -3.28 -37.42
CA ALA A 268 -18.34 -4.05 -36.49
C ALA A 268 -16.84 -3.80 -36.70
N GLY A 269 -16.39 -3.73 -37.96
CA GLY A 269 -15.01 -3.39 -38.28
C GLY A 269 -14.61 -2.02 -37.77
N LEU A 270 -15.42 -0.99 -38.04
CA LEU A 270 -15.15 0.38 -37.57
C LEU A 270 -15.16 0.49 -36.04
N ARG A 271 -16.09 -0.19 -35.36
CA ARG A 271 -16.11 -0.24 -33.88
C ARG A 271 -14.88 -0.92 -33.29
N LEU A 272 -14.35 -1.96 -33.94
CA LEU A 272 -13.12 -2.60 -33.48
C LEU A 272 -11.93 -1.64 -33.61
N LEU A 273 -11.86 -0.89 -34.71
CA LEU A 273 -10.80 0.12 -34.89
C LEU A 273 -10.90 1.23 -33.83
N ASP A 274 -12.11 1.68 -33.51
CA ASP A 274 -12.33 2.65 -32.42
C ASP A 274 -11.84 2.09 -31.08
N GLU A 275 -12.15 0.84 -30.75
CA GLU A 275 -11.68 0.22 -29.51
C GLU A 275 -10.15 0.03 -29.49
N VAL A 276 -9.53 -0.36 -30.60
CA VAL A 276 -8.06 -0.43 -30.73
C VAL A 276 -7.43 0.96 -30.59
N PHE A 277 -8.05 2.00 -31.16
CA PHE A 277 -7.61 3.38 -31.04
C PHE A 277 -7.70 3.89 -29.60
N ARG A 278 -8.74 3.48 -28.85
CA ARG A 278 -8.86 3.78 -27.41
C ARG A 278 -7.71 3.17 -26.60
N GLY A 279 -7.30 1.95 -26.94
CA GLY A 279 -6.08 1.34 -26.46
C GLY A 279 -6.06 0.98 -24.97
N GLY A 280 -4.86 0.85 -24.41
CA GLY A 280 -4.59 0.34 -23.08
C GLY A 280 -4.34 -1.17 -23.04
N CYS A 281 -4.46 -1.77 -21.84
CA CYS A 281 -4.23 -3.19 -21.60
C CYS A 281 -5.54 -3.97 -21.35
N VAL A 282 -6.70 -3.33 -21.55
CA VAL A 282 -8.03 -3.95 -21.43
C VAL A 282 -9.03 -3.20 -22.31
N ASP A 283 -9.99 -3.95 -22.84
CA ASP A 283 -11.20 -3.43 -23.49
C ASP A 283 -12.00 -2.51 -22.55
N SER A 284 -12.49 -1.41 -23.10
CA SER A 284 -13.24 -0.37 -22.42
C SER A 284 -14.51 -0.87 -21.71
N THR A 285 -15.08 -1.97 -22.19
CA THR A 285 -16.25 -2.66 -21.63
C THR A 285 -15.92 -3.33 -20.30
N PHE A 286 -14.69 -3.80 -20.11
CA PHE A 286 -14.27 -4.60 -18.95
C PHE A 286 -13.23 -3.92 -18.06
N GLN A 287 -12.98 -2.63 -18.27
CA GLN A 287 -12.17 -1.79 -17.37
C GLN A 287 -12.61 -1.91 -15.90
N TRP A 288 -13.93 -1.89 -15.64
CA TRP A 288 -14.50 -2.03 -14.29
C TRP A 288 -14.13 -3.34 -13.59
N LEU A 289 -14.01 -4.43 -14.37
CA LEU A 289 -13.68 -5.75 -13.85
C LEU A 289 -12.22 -5.82 -13.43
N VAL A 290 -11.33 -5.18 -14.21
CA VAL A 290 -9.91 -5.04 -13.88
C VAL A 290 -9.75 -4.24 -12.59
N VAL A 291 -10.41 -3.08 -12.45
CA VAL A 291 -10.29 -2.27 -11.23
C VAL A 291 -10.89 -2.98 -10.00
N LEU A 292 -11.96 -3.77 -10.16
CA LEU A 292 -12.46 -4.62 -9.08
C LEU A 292 -11.39 -5.62 -8.63
N TYR A 293 -10.72 -6.28 -9.57
CA TYR A 293 -9.76 -7.32 -9.24
C TYR A 293 -8.45 -6.75 -8.71
N MET A 294 -8.04 -5.56 -9.17
CA MET A 294 -6.96 -4.79 -8.55
C MET A 294 -7.28 -4.47 -7.09
N ALA A 295 -8.52 -4.05 -6.80
CA ALA A 295 -8.97 -3.75 -5.45
C ALA A 295 -9.02 -4.98 -4.53
N LEU A 296 -9.27 -6.17 -5.10
CA LEU A 296 -9.34 -7.43 -4.37
C LEU A 296 -8.02 -8.23 -4.36
N ALA A 297 -6.97 -7.76 -5.05
CA ALA A 297 -5.67 -8.42 -5.08
C ALA A 297 -4.85 -8.17 -3.81
N GLN A 298 -3.99 -9.14 -3.46
CA GLN A 298 -3.18 -9.08 -2.23
C GLN A 298 -1.89 -8.25 -2.39
N LYS A 299 -1.51 -7.60 -1.28
CA LYS A 299 -0.17 -7.14 -0.81
C LYS A 299 0.70 -6.23 -1.69
N ASP A 300 0.46 -6.13 -3.00
CA ASP A 300 1.25 -5.30 -3.91
C ASP A 300 0.37 -4.36 -4.74
N VAL A 301 0.87 -3.14 -4.97
CA VAL A 301 0.22 -2.10 -5.78
C VAL A 301 0.09 -2.57 -7.23
N SER A 302 -1.11 -2.98 -7.64
CA SER A 302 -1.38 -3.27 -9.06
C SER A 302 -1.36 -1.98 -9.87
N LYS A 303 -0.66 -2.01 -11.01
CA LYS A 303 -0.65 -0.93 -12.01
C LYS A 303 -1.20 -1.42 -13.33
N PHE A 304 -2.08 -0.63 -13.93
CA PHE A 304 -2.74 -1.00 -15.17
C PHE A 304 -3.00 0.23 -16.05
N LEU A 305 -2.44 0.21 -17.26
CA LEU A 305 -2.68 1.18 -18.30
C LEU A 305 -4.01 0.84 -18.99
N ILE A 306 -4.95 1.77 -18.98
CA ILE A 306 -6.25 1.64 -19.65
C ILE A 306 -6.42 2.76 -20.68
N GLY A 307 -7.24 2.53 -21.71
CA GLY A 307 -7.75 3.61 -22.55
C GLY A 307 -8.67 4.57 -21.76
N PRO A 308 -9.30 5.54 -22.43
CA PRO A 308 -10.22 6.49 -21.80
C PRO A 308 -11.27 5.78 -20.96
N LEU A 309 -11.45 6.25 -19.72
CA LEU A 309 -12.35 5.67 -18.75
C LEU A 309 -13.78 5.65 -19.28
N SER A 310 -14.39 4.46 -19.33
CA SER A 310 -15.82 4.34 -19.64
C SER A 310 -16.66 4.91 -18.50
N GLN A 311 -17.84 5.46 -18.83
CA GLN A 311 -18.78 5.99 -17.83
C GLN A 311 -19.10 4.96 -16.75
N TYR A 312 -19.24 3.69 -17.12
CA TYR A 312 -19.46 2.60 -16.17
C TYR A 312 -18.29 2.46 -15.18
N THR A 313 -17.04 2.49 -15.67
CA THR A 313 -15.84 2.39 -14.83
C THR A 313 -15.69 3.59 -13.89
N ILE A 314 -16.02 4.81 -14.33
CA ILE A 314 -16.00 6.00 -13.48
C ILE A 314 -16.93 5.81 -12.26
N HIS A 315 -18.18 5.40 -12.51
CA HIS A 315 -19.13 5.12 -11.42
C HIS A 315 -18.67 3.94 -10.56
N PHE A 316 -18.06 2.92 -11.17
CA PHE A 316 -17.55 1.77 -10.43
C PHE A 316 -16.38 2.14 -9.49
N LEU A 317 -15.45 2.99 -9.93
CA LEU A 317 -14.37 3.53 -9.08
C LEU A 317 -14.93 4.33 -7.89
N GLN A 318 -15.99 5.11 -8.12
CA GLN A 318 -16.68 5.83 -7.03
C GLN A 318 -17.29 4.84 -6.02
N HIS A 319 -17.93 3.76 -6.50
CA HIS A 319 -18.43 2.70 -5.64
C HIS A 319 -17.29 1.99 -4.89
N LEU A 320 -16.15 1.68 -5.53
CA LEU A 320 -15.01 1.07 -4.83
C LEU A 320 -14.49 1.94 -3.69
N ARG A 321 -14.44 3.26 -3.90
CA ARG A 321 -14.10 4.22 -2.84
C ARG A 321 -15.13 4.23 -1.73
N GLU A 322 -16.42 4.24 -2.05
CA GLU A 322 -17.51 4.28 -1.06
C GLU A 322 -17.61 3.00 -0.24
N PHE A 323 -17.55 1.83 -0.89
CA PHE A 323 -17.77 0.53 -0.25
C PHE A 323 -16.49 -0.06 0.36
N PHE A 324 -15.36 0.02 -0.33
CA PHE A 324 -14.11 -0.59 0.13
C PHE A 324 -13.12 0.40 0.73
N GLY A 325 -13.36 1.71 0.61
CA GLY A 325 -12.37 2.74 0.99
C GLY A 325 -11.10 2.68 0.12
N ILE A 326 -11.16 2.00 -1.02
CA ILE A 326 -10.04 1.84 -1.95
C ILE A 326 -10.07 2.98 -2.95
N THR A 327 -8.93 3.64 -3.11
CA THR A 327 -8.75 4.67 -4.13
C THR A 327 -7.74 4.21 -5.17
N PHE A 328 -7.83 4.82 -6.35
CA PHE A 328 -6.88 4.62 -7.42
C PHE A 328 -6.19 5.95 -7.68
N LYS A 329 -4.86 5.93 -7.81
CA LYS A 329 -4.11 7.04 -8.38
C LYS A 329 -4.25 6.95 -9.91
N LEU A 330 -4.64 8.05 -10.53
CA LEU A 330 -4.81 8.20 -11.97
C LEU A 330 -3.69 9.12 -12.47
N GLU A 331 -2.85 8.62 -13.36
CA GLU A 331 -1.75 9.38 -13.98
C GLU A 331 -1.92 9.35 -15.51
N ASN A 332 -1.36 10.34 -16.20
CA ASN A 332 -1.35 10.32 -17.67
C ASN A 332 -0.54 9.11 -18.14
N GLY A 333 -1.13 8.29 -19.00
CA GLY A 333 -0.56 7.02 -19.45
C GLY A 333 0.22 7.12 -20.76
N ASN A 334 0.13 8.25 -21.45
CA ASN A 334 1.07 8.61 -22.51
C ASN A 334 2.31 9.12 -21.75
N GLY A 335 3.45 8.45 -21.86
CA GLY A 335 4.65 8.79 -21.10
C GLY A 335 5.04 10.26 -21.26
N ASP A 336 5.84 10.78 -20.32
CA ASP A 336 6.51 12.09 -20.44
C ASP A 336 7.56 12.04 -21.57
N GLU A 337 7.16 11.79 -22.81
CA GLU A 337 7.96 12.05 -24.02
C GLU A 337 7.85 13.54 -24.36
N GLU A 338 8.19 14.41 -23.40
CA GLU A 338 8.70 15.75 -23.67
C GLU A 338 10.23 15.63 -23.80
N ASP A 339 10.71 14.76 -24.69
CA ASP A 339 12.07 14.90 -25.21
C ASP A 339 12.00 15.91 -26.36
N GLU A 340 12.72 17.02 -26.20
CA GLU A 340 12.94 18.08 -27.17
C GLU A 340 13.68 17.55 -28.43
N SER A 341 13.02 16.74 -29.24
CA SER A 341 13.45 16.45 -30.62
C SER A 341 12.29 16.66 -31.60
N ASP A 342 12.53 17.55 -32.55
CA ASP A 342 11.64 18.15 -33.55
C ASP A 342 11.15 17.15 -34.64
N ASP A 343 10.64 15.98 -34.26
CA ASP A 343 10.07 14.99 -35.19
C ASP A 343 8.54 14.88 -35.01
N ARG A 344 7.82 15.80 -35.67
CA ARG A 344 6.33 15.81 -35.77
C ARG A 344 5.72 14.63 -36.55
N GLN A 345 6.41 13.48 -36.62
CA GLN A 345 5.96 12.30 -37.36
C GLN A 345 5.48 11.15 -36.47
N ASP A 346 5.81 11.12 -35.18
CA ASP A 346 5.40 10.03 -34.27
C ASP A 346 4.08 10.28 -33.50
N GLU A 347 3.56 11.50 -33.48
CA GLU A 347 2.27 11.83 -32.82
C GLU A 347 1.06 11.15 -33.49
N GLU A 348 1.12 10.82 -34.79
CA GLU A 348 0.00 10.24 -35.54
C GLU A 348 -0.30 8.77 -35.19
N LEU A 349 0.55 8.09 -34.42
CA LEU A 349 0.47 6.63 -34.19
C LEU A 349 0.09 6.22 -32.77
N SER A 350 -0.10 7.16 -31.82
CA SER A 350 -0.20 6.79 -30.40
C SER A 350 -1.61 6.43 -29.91
N GLY A 351 -2.68 6.60 -30.69
CA GLY A 351 -4.07 6.37 -30.24
C GLY A 351 -4.59 7.43 -29.26
N SER A 352 -5.68 7.17 -28.55
CA SER A 352 -6.28 8.16 -27.62
C SER A 352 -5.52 8.30 -26.29
N ASN A 353 -5.87 9.31 -25.48
CA ASN A 353 -5.28 9.50 -24.14
C ASN A 353 -5.54 8.30 -23.22
N LYS A 354 -4.47 7.76 -22.64
CA LYS A 354 -4.53 6.60 -21.73
C LYS A 354 -4.39 7.06 -20.28
N VAL A 355 -4.86 6.23 -19.36
CA VAL A 355 -4.77 6.48 -17.93
C VAL A 355 -4.02 5.33 -17.28
N MET A 356 -2.96 5.67 -16.54
CA MET A 356 -2.29 4.73 -15.65
C MET A 356 -3.06 4.67 -14.32
N LEU A 357 -3.62 3.51 -14.00
CA LEU A 357 -4.31 3.26 -12.73
C LEU A 357 -3.41 2.50 -11.77
N THR A 358 -3.30 3.02 -10.55
CA THR A 358 -2.52 2.42 -9.46
C THR A 358 -3.44 2.24 -8.25
N CYS A 359 -3.67 1.01 -7.79
CA CYS A 359 -4.57 0.73 -6.66
C CYS A 359 -3.88 1.03 -5.31
N VAL A 360 -4.40 2.00 -4.55
CA VAL A 360 -3.85 2.43 -3.25
C VAL A 360 -4.90 2.14 -2.17
N GLY A 361 -4.84 0.95 -1.57
CA GLY A 361 -5.85 0.44 -0.62
C GLY A 361 -5.34 0.28 0.81
N VAL A 362 -6.22 -0.12 1.73
CA VAL A 362 -5.86 -0.53 3.09
C VAL A 362 -5.04 -1.83 3.04
N ILE A 363 -3.85 -1.82 3.64
CA ILE A 363 -3.03 -3.03 3.78
C ILE A 363 -3.37 -3.74 5.09
N LYS A 364 -3.38 -5.07 5.07
CA LYS A 364 -3.42 -5.87 6.31
C LYS A 364 -2.12 -6.62 6.48
N CYS A 365 -1.46 -6.36 7.60
CA CYS A 365 -0.11 -6.83 7.87
C CYS A 365 0.08 -7.08 9.36
N LYS A 366 1.17 -7.76 9.73
CA LYS A 366 1.55 -7.99 11.11
C LYS A 366 2.15 -6.71 11.71
N ALA A 367 1.83 -6.48 12.98
CA ALA A 367 2.44 -5.46 13.81
C ALA A 367 2.48 -5.92 15.27
N ALA A 368 3.40 -5.35 16.04
CA ALA A 368 3.45 -5.50 17.49
C ALA A 368 2.69 -4.33 18.14
N VAL A 369 1.49 -4.61 18.65
CA VAL A 369 0.59 -3.63 19.27
C VAL A 369 0.79 -3.62 20.78
N ALA A 370 1.11 -2.46 21.33
CA ALA A 370 1.05 -2.21 22.76
C ALA A 370 -0.37 -1.78 23.13
N TRP A 371 -1.15 -2.68 23.73
CA TRP A 371 -2.54 -2.38 24.11
C TRP A 371 -2.65 -1.49 25.33
N GLU A 372 -1.77 -1.71 26.31
CA GLU A 372 -1.74 -1.03 27.60
C GLU A 372 -0.29 -0.91 28.10
N PRO A 373 0.03 0.05 28.97
CA PRO A 373 1.35 0.14 29.57
C PRO A 373 1.65 -1.09 30.45
N LYS A 374 2.94 -1.45 30.53
CA LYS A 374 3.51 -2.57 31.32
C LYS A 374 3.01 -3.96 30.91
N GLN A 375 2.39 -4.08 29.75
CA GLN A 375 2.02 -5.36 29.16
C GLN A 375 2.97 -5.72 28.01
N PRO A 376 3.19 -7.02 27.73
CA PRO A 376 3.91 -7.44 26.53
C PRO A 376 3.22 -6.94 25.26
N LEU A 377 4.00 -6.77 24.19
CA LEU A 377 3.47 -6.44 22.87
C LEU A 377 2.71 -7.64 22.30
N SER A 378 1.53 -7.37 21.72
CA SER A 378 0.71 -8.39 21.04
C SER A 378 0.99 -8.39 19.55
N ILE A 379 1.37 -9.53 18.97
CA ILE A 379 1.54 -9.66 17.52
C ILE A 379 0.17 -9.88 16.89
N GLU A 380 -0.30 -8.88 16.13
CA GLU A 380 -1.63 -8.89 15.54
C GLU A 380 -1.61 -8.49 14.07
N THR A 381 -2.68 -8.87 13.36
CA THR A 381 -2.94 -8.34 12.03
C THR A 381 -3.63 -6.98 12.15
N VAL A 382 -2.96 -5.92 11.73
CA VAL A 382 -3.47 -4.55 11.74
C VAL A 382 -3.86 -4.10 10.33
N GLU A 383 -4.71 -3.08 10.26
CA GLU A 383 -5.11 -2.39 9.04
C GLU A 383 -4.35 -1.08 8.92
N VAL A 384 -3.60 -0.91 7.84
CA VAL A 384 -2.81 0.29 7.52
C VAL A 384 -3.47 1.02 6.35
N ALA A 385 -4.06 2.17 6.64
CA ALA A 385 -4.70 3.02 5.65
C ALA A 385 -3.70 3.48 4.57
N PRO A 386 -4.17 3.81 3.36
CA PRO A 386 -3.32 4.44 2.34
C PRO A 386 -2.80 5.81 2.81
N PRO A 387 -1.65 6.26 2.29
CA PRO A 387 -1.12 7.60 2.60
C PRO A 387 -2.04 8.69 2.01
N LYS A 388 -2.32 9.73 2.79
CA LYS A 388 -3.02 10.94 2.32
C LYS A 388 -2.00 11.98 1.80
N ALA A 389 -2.49 13.16 1.41
CA ALA A 389 -1.63 14.24 0.93
C ALA A 389 -0.45 14.54 1.89
N GLY A 390 0.77 14.63 1.33
CA GLY A 390 2.00 14.85 2.11
C GLY A 390 2.45 13.68 2.98
N GLU A 391 1.92 12.47 2.77
CA GLU A 391 2.27 11.26 3.51
C GLU A 391 2.87 10.19 2.60
N VAL A 392 3.66 9.31 3.19
CA VAL A 392 4.33 8.21 2.50
C VAL A 392 4.09 6.92 3.29
N ARG A 393 3.68 5.86 2.59
CA ARG A 393 3.59 4.52 3.17
C ARG A 393 4.85 3.73 2.83
N ILE A 394 5.45 3.16 3.86
CA ILE A 394 6.70 2.39 3.76
C ILE A 394 6.44 0.94 4.16
N LYS A 395 7.04 0.01 3.43
CA LYS A 395 7.23 -1.38 3.86
C LYS A 395 8.50 -1.41 4.72
N VAL A 396 8.35 -1.63 6.01
CA VAL A 396 9.48 -1.66 6.95
C VAL A 396 10.23 -2.97 6.73
N ALA A 397 11.55 -2.91 6.59
CA ALA A 397 12.40 -4.09 6.45
C ALA A 397 12.99 -4.52 7.79
N ALA A 398 13.44 -3.55 8.58
CA ALA A 398 14.01 -3.79 9.89
C ALA A 398 13.79 -2.62 10.84
N SER A 399 13.74 -2.91 12.14
CA SER A 399 13.67 -1.90 13.21
C SER A 399 14.51 -2.31 14.41
N GLY A 400 15.27 -1.36 14.96
CA GLY A 400 16.00 -1.53 16.21
C GLY A 400 15.09 -1.35 17.42
N VAL A 401 15.31 -2.15 18.47
CA VAL A 401 14.66 -1.94 19.77
C VAL A 401 15.50 -1.00 20.63
N CYS A 402 14.89 0.12 21.02
CA CYS A 402 15.54 1.18 21.79
C CYS A 402 14.88 1.36 23.16
N HIS A 403 15.64 1.90 24.11
CA HIS A 403 15.15 2.14 25.47
C HIS A 403 13.98 3.13 25.49
N THR A 404 13.89 4.06 24.54
CA THR A 404 12.74 4.97 24.42
C THR A 404 11.44 4.19 24.21
N ASP A 405 11.45 3.11 23.42
CA ASP A 405 10.26 2.27 23.22
C ASP A 405 9.88 1.56 24.53
N ALA A 406 10.86 1.07 25.30
CA ALA A 406 10.62 0.43 26.59
C ALA A 406 10.14 1.41 27.67
N TYR A 407 10.64 2.64 27.62
CA TYR A 407 10.24 3.70 28.53
C TYR A 407 8.76 4.06 28.34
N THR A 408 8.32 4.22 27.09
CA THR A 408 6.90 4.42 26.78
C THR A 408 6.10 3.18 27.14
N LEU A 409 6.54 1.97 26.75
CA LEU A 409 5.85 0.72 27.09
C LEU A 409 5.69 0.54 28.60
N GLY A 410 6.67 0.93 29.40
CA GLY A 410 6.64 0.89 30.86
C GLY A 410 5.66 1.88 31.51
N GLY A 411 5.02 2.76 30.74
CA GLY A 411 4.07 3.77 31.22
C GLY A 411 4.73 4.93 31.96
N LEU A 412 6.02 5.18 31.73
CA LEU A 412 6.78 6.27 32.34
C LEU A 412 6.74 7.56 31.50
N ASP A 413 6.42 7.43 30.21
CA ASP A 413 6.27 8.54 29.28
C ASP A 413 4.96 9.31 29.53
N SER A 414 5.06 10.61 29.86
CA SER A 414 3.88 11.49 30.03
C SER A 414 3.07 11.70 28.77
N GLU A 415 3.68 11.52 27.59
CA GLU A 415 3.01 11.63 26.31
C GLU A 415 2.61 10.25 25.75
N GLY A 416 2.83 9.17 26.50
CA GLY A 416 2.46 7.82 26.11
C GLY A 416 0.94 7.68 25.97
N VAL A 417 0.48 7.35 24.75
CA VAL A 417 -0.93 7.08 24.45
C VAL A 417 -1.07 5.64 23.98
N PHE A 418 -2.08 4.93 24.47
CA PHE A 418 -2.37 3.53 24.16
C PHE A 418 -3.81 3.37 23.63
N PRO A 419 -4.10 2.39 22.76
CA PRO A 419 -3.19 1.39 22.19
C PRO A 419 -2.30 1.97 21.09
N VAL A 420 -1.05 1.52 20.95
CA VAL A 420 -0.05 2.12 20.05
C VAL A 420 0.84 1.06 19.38
N ILE A 421 1.32 1.36 18.18
CA ILE A 421 2.44 0.63 17.56
C ILE A 421 3.72 1.45 17.81
N LEU A 422 4.63 0.88 18.60
CA LEU A 422 5.92 1.51 18.96
C LEU A 422 6.95 1.39 17.82
N GLY A 423 8.22 1.69 18.14
CA GLY A 423 9.36 1.58 17.24
C GLY A 423 9.59 2.87 16.48
N HIS A 424 10.81 3.40 16.55
CA HIS A 424 11.21 4.65 15.90
C HIS A 424 12.57 4.58 15.21
N GLU A 425 13.24 3.43 15.26
CA GLU A 425 14.58 3.19 14.73
C GLU A 425 14.51 2.19 13.57
N GLY A 426 13.78 2.55 12.51
CA GLY A 426 13.49 1.66 11.38
C GLY A 426 14.15 2.06 10.06
N ALA A 427 14.17 1.13 9.11
CA ALA A 427 14.46 1.38 7.69
C ALA A 427 13.57 0.51 6.80
N GLY A 428 13.26 0.99 5.61
CA GLY A 428 12.30 0.32 4.72
C GLY A 428 12.35 0.80 3.28
N ILE A 429 11.33 0.40 2.54
CA ILE A 429 11.15 0.73 1.13
C ILE A 429 9.81 1.44 0.97
N VAL A 430 9.77 2.55 0.22
CA VAL A 430 8.53 3.24 -0.12
C VAL A 430 7.63 2.29 -0.92
N GLU A 431 6.41 2.06 -0.44
CA GLU A 431 5.39 1.28 -1.15
C GLU A 431 4.46 2.19 -1.96
N SER A 432 3.98 3.29 -1.37
CA SER A 432 3.15 4.27 -2.06
C SER A 432 3.31 5.66 -1.44
N VAL A 433 2.96 6.68 -2.22
CA VAL A 433 3.01 8.09 -1.83
C VAL A 433 1.63 8.70 -1.98
N GLY A 434 1.28 9.61 -1.07
CA GLY A 434 0.06 10.37 -1.15
C GLY A 434 0.17 11.58 -2.09
N GLU A 435 -0.94 12.29 -2.25
CA GLU A 435 -1.03 13.47 -3.11
C GLU A 435 0.01 14.54 -2.73
N GLY A 436 0.60 15.18 -3.74
CA GLY A 436 1.57 16.27 -3.56
C GLY A 436 2.98 15.87 -3.13
N VAL A 437 3.23 14.59 -2.84
CA VAL A 437 4.58 14.09 -2.56
C VAL A 437 5.37 13.95 -3.86
N THR A 438 6.50 14.65 -3.95
CA THR A 438 7.36 14.64 -5.15
C THR A 438 8.77 14.12 -4.88
N LYS A 439 9.23 14.09 -3.62
CA LYS A 439 10.59 13.69 -3.25
C LYS A 439 10.81 12.19 -3.16
N PHE A 440 9.74 11.41 -3.21
CA PHE A 440 9.74 9.97 -3.00
C PHE A 440 8.91 9.27 -4.08
N GLN A 441 9.34 8.06 -4.44
CA GLN A 441 8.58 7.17 -5.31
C GLN A 441 8.62 5.72 -4.78
N PRO A 442 7.65 4.88 -5.15
CA PRO A 442 7.70 3.45 -4.84
C PRO A 442 9.03 2.81 -5.23
N GLY A 443 9.60 2.01 -4.32
CA GLY A 443 10.91 1.36 -4.49
C GLY A 443 12.09 2.10 -3.85
N ASP A 444 11.94 3.37 -3.47
CA ASP A 444 13.00 4.11 -2.78
C ASP A 444 13.31 3.52 -1.40
N ARG A 445 14.60 3.35 -1.07
CA ARG A 445 15.05 3.01 0.29
C ARG A 445 15.00 4.24 1.17
N VAL A 446 14.45 4.10 2.37
CA VAL A 446 14.15 5.22 3.25
C VAL A 446 14.33 4.88 4.74
N ILE A 447 14.62 5.91 5.53
CA ILE A 447 14.66 5.87 7.00
C ILE A 447 13.62 6.87 7.55
N PRO A 448 12.58 6.42 8.27
CA PRO A 448 11.67 7.32 8.99
C PRO A 448 12.39 8.02 10.15
N LEU A 449 12.02 9.28 10.38
CA LEU A 449 12.73 10.19 11.28
C LEU A 449 11.77 10.78 12.31
N TYR A 450 12.02 10.52 13.58
CA TYR A 450 11.21 11.08 14.66
C TYR A 450 11.41 12.60 14.83
N ILE A 451 12.52 13.17 14.36
CA ILE A 451 12.68 14.62 14.23
C ILE A 451 12.44 14.98 12.78
N PRO A 452 11.38 15.75 12.45
CA PRO A 452 11.12 16.16 11.07
C PRO A 452 12.08 17.25 10.61
N GLN A 453 12.15 17.49 9.30
CA GLN A 453 12.81 18.67 8.71
C GLN A 453 11.98 19.20 7.55
N CYS A 454 11.34 20.36 7.74
CA CYS A 454 10.46 20.97 6.72
C CYS A 454 11.15 22.00 5.82
N PHE A 455 12.41 22.36 6.10
CA PHE A 455 13.23 23.36 5.37
C PHE A 455 12.72 24.82 5.39
N GLU A 456 11.45 25.06 5.73
CA GLU A 456 10.83 26.39 5.66
C GLU A 456 10.78 27.14 6.99
N CYS A 457 10.69 26.43 8.13
CA CYS A 457 10.50 27.06 9.43
C CYS A 457 11.79 27.68 9.98
N ARG A 458 11.68 28.65 10.91
CA ARG A 458 12.84 29.33 11.51
C ARG A 458 13.84 28.38 12.17
N PHE A 459 13.37 27.24 12.70
CA PHE A 459 14.23 26.23 13.33
C PHE A 459 15.03 25.46 12.27
N CYS A 460 14.40 25.04 11.18
CA CYS A 460 15.09 24.40 10.05
C CYS A 460 16.12 25.35 9.40
N LYS A 461 15.81 26.64 9.30
CA LYS A 461 16.72 27.67 8.74
C LYS A 461 17.86 28.06 9.69
N SER A 462 17.71 27.81 11.00
CA SER A 462 18.72 28.16 11.99
C SER A 462 19.81 27.09 12.08
N PRO A 463 21.11 27.44 12.08
CA PRO A 463 22.19 26.48 12.30
C PRO A 463 22.29 26.02 13.76
N LYS A 464 21.53 26.63 14.68
CA LYS A 464 21.63 26.38 16.13
C LYS A 464 20.79 25.19 16.61
N THR A 465 19.94 24.63 15.77
CA THR A 465 18.94 23.63 16.19
C THR A 465 18.47 22.75 15.04
N ASN A 466 17.98 21.56 15.39
CA ASN A 466 17.29 20.61 14.53
C ASN A 466 15.82 20.39 14.92
N LEU A 467 15.31 21.08 15.95
CA LEU A 467 13.97 20.84 16.51
C LEU A 467 12.87 21.50 15.67
N CYS A 468 12.55 20.90 14.52
CA CYS A 468 11.47 21.37 13.67
C CYS A 468 10.10 21.16 14.33
N PRO A 469 9.24 22.20 14.43
CA PRO A 469 7.95 22.07 15.10
C PRO A 469 6.83 21.53 14.19
N LYS A 470 7.08 21.30 12.89
CA LYS A 470 6.04 21.12 11.85
C LYS A 470 5.00 20.05 12.20
N VAL A 471 5.41 18.91 12.76
CA VAL A 471 4.49 17.82 13.13
C VAL A 471 4.40 17.59 14.64
N ARG A 472 5.13 18.35 15.46
CA ARG A 472 5.30 18.07 16.89
C ARG A 472 3.97 18.02 17.66
N ALA A 473 3.03 18.90 17.30
CA ALA A 473 1.74 19.04 17.99
C ALA A 473 0.82 17.82 17.84
N THR A 474 0.88 17.11 16.71
CA THR A 474 0.12 15.87 16.47
C THR A 474 0.93 14.63 16.83
N GLN A 475 2.24 14.68 16.60
CA GLN A 475 3.17 13.61 16.92
C GLN A 475 3.12 13.22 18.40
N GLY A 476 3.10 14.18 19.32
CA GLY A 476 2.97 13.92 20.77
C GLY A 476 1.60 13.39 21.20
N LYS A 477 0.61 13.39 20.30
CA LYS A 477 -0.72 12.81 20.52
C LYS A 477 -0.87 11.46 19.83
N GLY A 478 0.20 10.95 19.22
CA GLY A 478 0.21 9.72 18.44
C GLY A 478 -0.61 9.79 17.14
N LEU A 479 -0.66 10.96 16.49
CA LEU A 479 -1.47 11.21 15.30
C LEU A 479 -0.65 11.80 14.14
N MET A 480 -1.11 11.54 12.92
CA MET A 480 -0.58 12.15 11.69
C MET A 480 -0.85 13.67 11.67
N PRO A 481 -0.23 14.46 10.77
CA PRO A 481 -0.42 15.91 10.71
C PRO A 481 -1.87 16.37 10.54
N ASP A 482 -2.74 15.51 9.98
CA ASP A 482 -4.18 15.76 9.83
C ASP A 482 -5.01 15.44 11.09
N GLY A 483 -4.36 15.07 12.20
CA GLY A 483 -5.02 14.73 13.46
C GLY A 483 -5.69 13.35 13.47
N THR A 484 -5.39 12.47 12.53
CA THR A 484 -5.95 11.10 12.47
C THR A 484 -4.87 10.03 12.54
N SER A 485 -5.26 8.79 12.85
CA SER A 485 -4.37 7.64 12.74
C SER A 485 -4.49 6.97 11.36
N ARG A 486 -3.47 6.19 10.99
CA ARG A 486 -3.47 5.30 9.82
C ARG A 486 -3.64 3.84 10.23
N PHE A 487 -3.68 3.55 11.52
CA PHE A 487 -3.78 2.19 12.03
C PHE A 487 -5.13 1.89 12.65
N LYS A 488 -5.64 0.69 12.36
CA LYS A 488 -6.70 0.05 13.12
C LYS A 488 -6.33 -1.38 13.44
N CYS A 489 -6.72 -1.86 14.61
CA CYS A 489 -6.65 -3.27 14.98
C CYS A 489 -7.99 -3.70 15.56
N ASN A 490 -8.57 -4.80 15.08
CA ASN A 490 -9.86 -5.33 15.57
C ASN A 490 -10.98 -4.26 15.59
N GLY A 491 -11.03 -3.39 14.58
CA GLY A 491 -11.99 -2.30 14.45
C GLY A 491 -11.73 -1.09 15.37
N LYS A 492 -10.74 -1.15 16.26
CA LYS A 492 -10.33 -0.05 17.15
C LYS A 492 -9.20 0.75 16.51
N GLN A 493 -9.16 2.06 16.77
CA GLN A 493 -8.02 2.89 16.40
C GLN A 493 -6.78 2.47 17.21
N VAL A 494 -5.63 2.44 16.54
CA VAL A 494 -4.31 2.30 17.18
C VAL A 494 -3.50 3.56 16.87
N TYR A 495 -2.80 4.12 17.85
CA TYR A 495 -2.03 5.35 17.72
C TYR A 495 -0.66 5.10 17.06
N HIS A 496 -0.11 6.17 16.50
CA HIS A 496 1.27 6.22 16.03
C HIS A 496 2.24 6.52 17.18
N PHE A 497 3.48 6.07 17.04
CA PHE A 497 4.55 6.40 17.97
C PHE A 497 5.61 7.28 17.28
N MET A 498 5.84 8.47 17.85
CA MET A 498 6.85 9.43 17.38
C MET A 498 6.77 9.73 15.86
N GLY A 499 5.60 9.56 15.23
CA GLY A 499 5.41 9.76 13.79
C GLY A 499 6.12 8.73 12.90
N THR A 500 6.48 7.55 13.44
CA THR A 500 7.28 6.52 12.76
C THR A 500 6.64 5.14 12.85
N SER A 501 6.36 4.62 14.05
CA SER A 501 5.60 3.38 14.31
C SER A 501 6.15 2.15 13.56
N THR A 502 7.44 1.87 13.73
CA THR A 502 8.19 0.92 12.90
C THR A 502 8.10 -0.54 13.34
N PHE A 503 7.39 -0.87 14.43
CA PHE A 503 7.08 -2.26 14.79
C PHE A 503 5.84 -2.80 14.05
N SER A 504 5.76 -2.53 12.74
CA SER A 504 4.71 -2.95 11.81
C SER A 504 5.30 -3.15 10.43
N GLU A 505 4.94 -4.25 9.74
CA GLU A 505 5.41 -4.54 8.37
C GLU A 505 5.18 -3.36 7.41
N TYR A 506 4.13 -2.57 7.65
CA TYR A 506 3.88 -1.32 6.94
C TYR A 506 3.55 -0.19 7.93
N THR A 507 4.06 1.00 7.66
CA THR A 507 3.71 2.23 8.40
C THR A 507 3.54 3.41 7.45
N VAL A 508 2.81 4.44 7.89
CA VAL A 508 2.60 5.68 7.16
C VAL A 508 3.22 6.82 7.94
N VAL A 509 4.05 7.62 7.28
CA VAL A 509 4.79 8.73 7.88
C VAL A 509 4.57 10.01 7.08
N ALA A 510 4.76 11.16 7.71
CA ALA A 510 4.74 12.44 6.99
C ALA A 510 6.01 12.59 6.14
N GLU A 511 5.89 13.16 4.93
CA GLU A 511 7.03 13.36 4.01
C GLU A 511 8.21 14.08 4.68
N VAL A 512 7.92 15.08 5.53
CA VAL A 512 8.93 15.85 6.28
C VAL A 512 9.65 15.04 7.37
N SER A 513 9.22 13.80 7.62
CA SER A 513 9.73 12.87 8.63
C SER A 513 10.36 11.63 7.98
N LEU A 514 10.86 11.76 6.74
CA LEU A 514 11.41 10.66 5.96
C LEU A 514 12.67 11.11 5.24
N ALA A 515 13.71 10.27 5.23
CA ALA A 515 14.92 10.48 4.46
C ALA A 515 15.09 9.40 3.41
N LYS A 516 15.33 9.79 2.15
CA LYS A 516 15.74 8.89 1.07
C LYS A 516 17.22 8.59 1.20
N ILE A 517 17.59 7.31 1.09
CA ILE A 517 18.95 6.83 1.28
C ILE A 517 19.44 6.06 0.05
N ASP A 518 20.72 5.72 0.04
CA ASP A 518 21.33 4.97 -1.06
C ASP A 518 20.63 3.62 -1.30
N ALA A 519 20.39 3.30 -2.58
CA ALA A 519 19.65 2.11 -2.99
C ALA A 519 20.40 0.79 -2.68
N SER A 520 21.69 0.83 -2.39
CA SER A 520 22.51 -0.33 -1.99
C SER A 520 22.55 -0.55 -0.47
N ALA A 521 22.13 0.42 0.34
CA ALA A 521 22.29 0.39 1.80
C ALA A 521 21.54 -0.77 2.50
N PRO A 522 22.23 -1.66 3.26
CA PRO A 522 21.60 -2.80 3.93
C PRO A 522 20.67 -2.33 5.06
N LEU A 523 19.36 -2.50 4.87
CA LEU A 523 18.30 -1.91 5.70
C LEU A 523 18.33 -2.43 7.15
N GLU A 524 18.72 -3.68 7.34
CA GLU A 524 18.92 -4.33 8.64
C GLU A 524 20.08 -3.74 9.45
N LYS A 525 20.92 -2.92 8.82
CA LYS A 525 22.04 -2.22 9.47
C LYS A 525 21.70 -0.75 9.66
N VAL A 526 21.34 -0.09 8.56
CA VAL A 526 21.14 1.36 8.55
C VAL A 526 19.87 1.81 9.27
N CYS A 527 18.97 0.89 9.68
CA CYS A 527 17.85 1.21 10.57
C CYS A 527 18.32 1.90 11.88
N LEU A 528 19.51 1.57 12.38
CA LEU A 528 20.10 2.21 13.56
C LEU A 528 20.50 3.68 13.35
N LEU A 529 20.51 4.15 12.09
CA LEU A 529 20.72 5.55 11.73
C LEU A 529 19.43 6.38 11.81
N GLY A 530 18.31 5.78 12.21
CA GLY A 530 17.07 6.48 12.54
C GLY A 530 17.04 7.04 13.98
N CYS A 531 17.89 6.56 14.88
CA CYS A 531 17.94 7.04 16.26
C CYS A 531 19.31 6.95 16.95
N GLY A 532 19.69 5.76 17.44
CA GLY A 532 20.67 5.63 18.53
C GLY A 532 22.07 6.10 18.16
N ILE A 533 22.55 5.67 17.00
CA ILE A 533 23.90 5.99 16.52
C ILE A 533 24.04 7.50 16.22
N PRO A 534 23.18 8.14 15.39
CA PRO A 534 23.25 9.58 15.16
C PRO A 534 23.12 10.39 16.45
N THR A 535 22.30 9.92 17.39
CA THR A 535 22.09 10.61 18.67
C THR A 535 23.38 10.73 19.47
N GLY A 536 24.07 9.61 19.72
CA GLY A 536 25.32 9.64 20.47
C GLY A 536 26.47 10.28 19.68
N TYR A 537 26.62 9.91 18.41
CA TYR A 537 27.69 10.43 17.55
C TYR A 537 27.62 11.95 17.40
N GLY A 538 26.42 12.48 17.16
CA GLY A 538 26.17 13.91 17.07
C GLY A 538 26.21 14.64 18.42
N ALA A 539 25.94 13.95 19.55
CA ALA A 539 26.11 14.55 20.87
C ALA A 539 27.57 15.00 21.07
N ALA A 540 28.53 14.15 20.70
CA ALA A 540 29.95 14.48 20.76
C ALA A 540 30.34 15.52 19.70
N LEU A 541 30.03 15.27 18.42
CA LEU A 541 30.54 16.11 17.32
C LEU A 541 29.82 17.46 17.17
N ASN A 542 28.50 17.47 17.26
CA ASN A 542 27.71 18.67 16.96
C ASN A 542 27.37 19.49 18.21
N THR A 543 27.01 18.79 19.30
CA THR A 543 26.47 19.45 20.50
C THR A 543 27.56 19.86 21.48
N ALA A 544 28.41 18.91 21.87
CA ALA A 544 29.58 19.16 22.71
C ALA A 544 30.69 19.87 21.92
N LYS A 545 30.86 19.47 20.64
CA LYS A 545 31.99 19.86 19.80
C LYS A 545 33.32 19.49 20.47
N VAL A 546 33.45 18.20 20.77
CA VAL A 546 34.64 17.64 21.41
C VAL A 546 35.90 18.05 20.64
N GLU A 547 36.91 18.46 21.38
CA GLU A 547 38.18 18.94 20.83
C GLU A 547 39.24 17.82 20.84
N ALA A 548 40.15 17.86 19.88
CA ALA A 548 41.27 16.94 19.83
C ALA A 548 42.15 17.10 21.09
N GLY A 549 42.61 15.99 21.65
CA GLY A 549 43.42 15.96 22.87
C GLY A 549 42.60 16.04 24.17
N SER A 550 41.30 16.31 24.12
CA SER A 550 40.45 16.47 25.31
C SER A 550 40.17 15.17 26.06
N SER A 551 39.67 15.32 27.29
CA SER A 551 39.22 14.24 28.17
C SER A 551 37.69 14.16 28.23
N CYS A 552 37.15 12.95 28.03
CA CYS A 552 35.72 12.70 27.96
C CYS A 552 35.29 11.63 28.96
N ALA A 553 34.11 11.78 29.60
CA ALA A 553 33.47 10.68 30.33
C ALA A 553 32.01 10.48 29.94
N ILE A 554 31.61 9.22 29.83
CA ILE A 554 30.29 8.81 29.34
C ILE A 554 29.61 7.94 30.38
N TRP A 555 28.48 8.42 30.94
CA TRP A 555 27.63 7.65 31.83
C TRP A 555 26.63 6.83 31.02
N GLY A 556 26.71 5.51 31.15
CA GLY A 556 25.89 4.53 30.45
C GLY A 556 26.53 4.08 29.13
N LEU A 557 26.89 2.80 29.07
CA LEU A 557 27.57 2.18 27.91
C LEU A 557 26.60 1.31 27.08
N GLY A 558 25.34 1.76 26.95
CA GLY A 558 24.41 1.24 25.94
C GLY A 558 24.74 1.80 24.54
N ALA A 559 23.94 1.47 23.52
CA ALA A 559 24.26 1.88 22.15
C ALA A 559 24.44 3.41 21.96
N VAL A 560 23.63 4.24 22.64
CA VAL A 560 23.78 5.70 22.55
C VAL A 560 25.11 6.14 23.17
N GLY A 561 25.48 5.61 24.35
CA GLY A 561 26.76 5.92 24.98
C GLY A 561 27.96 5.42 24.17
N LEU A 562 27.88 4.22 23.60
CA LEU A 562 28.90 3.70 22.69
C LEU A 562 29.03 4.57 21.42
N ALA A 563 27.93 5.13 20.91
CA ALA A 563 27.98 6.09 19.81
C ALA A 563 28.58 7.44 20.22
N VAL A 564 28.41 7.88 21.49
CA VAL A 564 29.16 9.03 22.04
C VAL A 564 30.66 8.72 22.07
N VAL A 565 31.06 7.55 22.57
CA VAL A 565 32.47 7.10 22.59
C VAL A 565 33.07 7.14 21.19
N MET A 566 32.35 6.61 20.20
CA MET A 566 32.73 6.66 18.78
C MET A 566 32.91 8.11 18.29
N GLY A 567 32.00 9.02 18.67
CA GLY A 567 32.10 10.44 18.32
C GLY A 567 33.27 11.16 19.00
N CYS A 568 33.53 10.89 20.27
CA CYS A 568 34.68 11.42 20.99
C CYS A 568 36.00 10.96 20.36
N LYS A 569 36.08 9.68 19.97
CA LYS A 569 37.25 9.12 19.27
C LYS A 569 37.44 9.77 17.90
N ALA A 570 36.36 9.93 17.12
CA ALA A 570 36.40 10.59 15.82
C ALA A 570 36.84 12.06 15.93
N ALA A 571 36.49 12.75 17.03
CA ALA A 571 36.95 14.10 17.33
C ALA A 571 38.41 14.19 17.82
N GLY A 572 39.06 13.05 18.10
CA GLY A 572 40.45 12.99 18.54
C GLY A 572 40.65 13.18 20.05
N ALA A 573 39.64 12.89 20.88
CA ALA A 573 39.83 12.87 22.34
C ALA A 573 40.95 11.90 22.75
N SER A 574 41.82 12.33 23.67
CA SER A 574 43.00 11.54 24.10
C SER A 574 42.65 10.54 25.21
N ARG A 575 41.61 10.84 25.99
CA ARG A 575 41.19 10.05 27.15
C ARG A 575 39.67 9.93 27.17
N ILE A 576 39.16 8.70 27.15
CA ILE A 576 37.72 8.43 27.08
C ILE A 576 37.36 7.42 28.18
N ILE A 577 36.69 7.90 29.23
CA ILE A 577 36.33 7.12 30.41
C ILE A 577 34.87 6.64 30.31
N GLY A 578 34.67 5.33 30.25
CA GLY A 578 33.35 4.72 30.31
C GLY A 578 32.87 4.52 31.75
N VAL A 579 31.68 5.01 32.10
CA VAL A 579 31.09 4.88 33.44
C VAL A 579 29.80 4.07 33.36
N ASP A 580 29.81 2.83 33.85
CA ASP A 580 28.63 1.96 33.90
C ASP A 580 28.70 1.04 35.13
N ILE A 581 27.55 0.68 35.68
CA ILE A 581 27.46 -0.26 36.82
C ILE A 581 27.60 -1.72 36.40
N ASN A 582 27.41 -2.01 35.11
CA ASN A 582 27.60 -3.33 34.54
C ASN A 582 29.00 -3.42 33.88
N PRO A 583 29.97 -4.13 34.50
CA PRO A 583 31.31 -4.25 33.96
C PRO A 583 31.38 -5.07 32.67
N ASP A 584 30.39 -5.91 32.36
CA ASP A 584 30.35 -6.72 31.13
C ASP A 584 30.33 -5.85 29.86
N LYS A 585 29.92 -4.58 29.99
CA LYS A 585 29.91 -3.61 28.88
C LYS A 585 31.28 -3.00 28.59
N PHE A 586 32.27 -3.17 29.46
CA PHE A 586 33.58 -2.54 29.29
C PHE A 586 34.34 -3.13 28.08
N GLU A 587 34.24 -4.44 27.85
CA GLU A 587 34.93 -5.08 26.73
C GLU A 587 34.45 -4.56 25.38
N ILE A 588 33.13 -4.43 25.18
CA ILE A 588 32.60 -3.85 23.95
C ILE A 588 32.92 -2.36 23.84
N ALA A 589 32.93 -1.62 24.95
CA ALA A 589 33.27 -0.19 24.94
C ALA A 589 34.73 0.10 24.54
N LYS A 590 35.68 -0.82 24.82
CA LYS A 590 37.07 -0.73 24.31
C LYS A 590 37.10 -0.68 22.79
N LEU A 591 36.30 -1.52 22.12
CA LEU A 591 36.23 -1.58 20.66
C LEU A 591 35.84 -0.22 20.06
N PHE A 592 34.90 0.47 20.69
CA PHE A 592 34.43 1.79 20.24
C PHE A 592 35.40 2.93 20.56
N GLY A 593 36.24 2.80 21.59
CA GLY A 593 37.28 3.78 21.90
C GLY A 593 37.49 4.15 23.36
N CYS A 594 36.78 3.54 24.31
CA CYS A 594 37.06 3.79 25.73
C CYS A 594 38.50 3.37 26.08
N THR A 595 39.22 4.26 26.76
CA THR A 595 40.58 4.04 27.24
C THR A 595 40.59 3.54 28.68
N GLU A 596 39.58 3.94 29.46
CA GLU A 596 39.45 3.65 30.89
C GLU A 596 37.99 3.37 31.26
N PHE A 597 37.80 2.69 32.39
CA PHE A 597 36.50 2.26 32.87
C PHE A 597 36.37 2.50 34.36
N VAL A 598 35.17 2.90 34.77
CA VAL A 598 34.85 3.13 36.17
C VAL A 598 33.47 2.56 36.47
N ASN A 599 33.42 1.60 37.41
CA ASN A 599 32.16 1.19 38.02
C ASN A 599 31.93 2.02 39.29
N PRO A 600 30.86 2.83 39.37
CA PRO A 600 30.57 3.64 40.56
C PRO A 600 30.45 2.82 41.85
N ASN A 601 30.08 1.54 41.76
CA ASN A 601 29.91 0.67 42.93
C ASN A 601 31.23 0.22 43.57
N ASP A 602 32.37 0.43 42.89
CA ASP A 602 33.70 0.08 43.41
C ASP A 602 34.27 1.15 44.36
N PHE A 603 33.56 2.27 44.52
CA PHE A 603 34.01 3.43 45.28
C PHE A 603 33.00 3.78 46.40
N LYS A 604 33.50 4.34 47.50
CA LYS A 604 32.65 4.84 48.60
C LYS A 604 32.27 6.30 48.39
N GLU A 605 33.17 7.04 47.75
CA GLU A 605 33.03 8.44 47.39
C GLU A 605 32.08 8.61 46.20
N PRO A 606 31.35 9.75 46.10
CA PRO A 606 30.58 10.07 44.92
C PRO A 606 31.45 10.04 43.64
N ILE A 607 30.94 9.41 42.59
CA ILE A 607 31.72 9.14 41.37
C ILE A 607 32.34 10.39 40.74
N GLN A 608 31.67 11.53 40.83
CA GLN A 608 32.20 12.80 40.33
C GLN A 608 33.48 13.23 41.07
N GLN A 609 33.63 12.93 42.37
CA GLN A 609 34.83 13.25 43.13
C GLN A 609 35.99 12.34 42.74
N VAL A 610 35.72 11.05 42.51
CA VAL A 610 36.69 10.08 42.01
C VAL A 610 37.24 10.53 40.65
N LEU A 611 36.35 10.89 39.72
CA LEU A 611 36.75 11.35 38.39
C LEU A 611 37.55 12.66 38.44
N ILE A 612 37.12 13.64 39.24
CA ILE A 612 37.88 14.90 39.42
C ILE A 612 39.30 14.63 39.91
N ALA A 613 39.48 13.71 40.87
CA ALA A 613 40.79 13.36 41.39
C ALA A 613 41.65 12.62 40.34
N GLN A 614 41.04 11.73 39.54
CA GLN A 614 41.72 10.97 38.50
C GLN A 614 42.09 11.80 37.26
N THR A 615 41.47 12.96 37.07
CA THR A 615 41.64 13.80 35.87
C THR A 615 42.19 15.19 36.17
N ASP A 616 42.84 15.35 37.32
CA ASP A 616 43.49 16.61 37.74
C ASP A 616 42.56 17.83 37.65
N GLY A 617 41.34 17.69 38.18
CA GLY A 617 40.39 18.82 38.30
C GLY A 617 39.10 18.71 37.48
N GLY A 618 38.88 17.59 36.78
CA GLY A 618 37.64 17.29 36.05
C GLY A 618 37.87 16.94 34.58
N LEU A 619 36.78 16.69 33.86
CA LEU A 619 36.79 16.31 32.44
C LEU A 619 36.35 17.46 31.54
N ASP A 620 36.95 17.59 30.36
CA ASP A 620 36.57 18.65 29.41
C ASP A 620 35.13 18.47 28.93
N TYR A 621 34.75 17.22 28.64
CA TYR A 621 33.41 16.86 28.19
C TYR A 621 32.83 15.69 28.98
N THR A 622 31.56 15.81 29.35
CA THR A 622 30.81 14.73 30.01
C THR A 622 29.48 14.50 29.32
N PHE A 623 29.05 13.24 29.27
CA PHE A 623 27.84 12.84 28.58
C PHE A 623 27.01 11.94 29.47
N GLU A 624 25.74 12.28 29.66
CA GLU A 624 24.78 11.43 30.35
C GLU A 624 23.92 10.72 29.32
N CYS A 625 24.03 9.39 29.27
CA CYS A 625 23.34 8.52 28.31
C CYS A 625 22.47 7.46 29.00
N VAL A 626 22.05 7.70 30.25
CA VAL A 626 21.21 6.77 31.03
C VAL A 626 19.78 7.28 31.13
N GLY A 627 19.58 8.57 31.40
CA GLY A 627 18.27 9.14 31.70
C GLY A 627 17.96 9.19 33.20
N ASN A 628 18.99 9.36 34.04
CA ASN A 628 18.80 9.49 35.50
C ASN A 628 19.26 10.86 35.99
N VAL A 629 18.39 11.56 36.73
CA VAL A 629 18.68 12.94 37.17
C VAL A 629 19.90 13.05 38.10
N ASN A 630 20.23 11.98 38.84
CA ASN A 630 21.41 11.95 39.70
C ASN A 630 22.71 11.77 38.89
N THR A 631 22.70 10.93 37.85
CA THR A 631 23.84 10.80 36.93
C THR A 631 24.01 12.05 36.07
N MET A 632 22.91 12.74 35.71
CA MET A 632 22.99 14.04 35.02
C MET A 632 23.72 15.08 35.87
N ARG A 633 23.39 15.14 37.17
CA ARG A 633 24.10 15.99 38.13
C ARG A 633 25.57 15.56 38.28
N ALA A 634 25.84 14.27 38.45
CA ALA A 634 27.20 13.76 38.63
C ALA A 634 28.07 14.06 37.41
N ALA A 635 27.55 13.90 36.20
CA ALA A 635 28.23 14.25 34.95
C ALA A 635 28.62 15.73 34.92
N LEU A 636 27.68 16.64 35.24
CA LEU A 636 27.97 18.07 35.32
C LEU A 636 29.04 18.39 36.38
N GLU A 637 28.92 17.81 37.56
CA GLU A 637 29.85 18.11 38.65
C GLU A 637 31.25 17.52 38.40
N ALA A 638 31.37 16.47 37.59
CA ALA A 638 32.64 15.85 37.19
C ALA A 638 33.39 16.61 36.09
N CYS A 639 32.74 17.51 35.34
CA CYS A 639 33.43 18.28 34.31
C CYS A 639 34.31 19.39 34.90
N THR A 640 35.34 19.81 34.16
CA THR A 640 36.35 20.77 34.59
C THR A 640 35.73 22.10 34.98
N ARG A 641 36.15 22.62 36.14
CA ARG A 641 35.81 23.99 36.55
C ARG A 641 36.43 24.99 35.56
N GLY A 642 35.63 25.94 35.06
CA GLY A 642 36.10 27.00 34.18
C GLY A 642 35.56 26.88 32.75
N TRP A 643 35.64 25.69 32.14
CA TRP A 643 35.25 25.50 30.74
C TRP A 643 34.48 24.20 30.44
N GLY A 644 34.37 23.27 31.40
CA GLY A 644 33.82 21.94 31.15
C GLY A 644 32.38 21.96 30.62
N VAL A 645 32.09 21.07 29.66
CA VAL A 645 30.78 20.96 29.02
C VAL A 645 30.13 19.62 29.38
N SER A 646 28.91 19.67 29.90
CA SER A 646 28.10 18.49 30.18
C SER A 646 26.88 18.43 29.27
N VAL A 647 26.70 17.30 28.59
CA VAL A 647 25.63 17.06 27.63
C VAL A 647 24.68 15.98 28.13
N ILE A 648 23.42 16.34 28.32
CA ILE A 648 22.34 15.38 28.61
C ILE A 648 21.85 14.80 27.28
N VAL A 649 21.90 13.46 27.17
CA VAL A 649 21.45 12.69 26.03
C VAL A 649 20.33 11.72 26.44
N GLY A 650 20.43 11.13 27.63
CA GLY A 650 19.40 10.26 28.20
C GLY A 650 18.09 10.99 28.48
N VAL A 651 16.97 10.27 28.32
CA VAL A 651 15.62 10.79 28.61
C VAL A 651 15.27 10.48 30.06
N ALA A 652 15.06 11.51 30.86
CA ALA A 652 14.67 11.36 32.27
C ALA A 652 13.20 10.91 32.42
N GLU A 653 12.92 10.23 33.54
CA GLU A 653 11.56 9.90 33.95
C GLU A 653 10.68 11.15 34.07
N SER A 654 9.44 11.04 33.63
CA SER A 654 8.47 12.12 33.64
C SER A 654 8.29 12.73 35.03
N GLY A 655 8.25 14.05 35.08
CA GLY A 655 8.08 14.82 36.32
C GLY A 655 9.30 14.86 37.24
N LYS A 656 10.43 14.24 36.87
CA LYS A 656 11.69 14.40 37.63
C LYS A 656 12.39 15.70 37.27
N GLU A 657 13.03 16.30 38.26
CA GLU A 657 13.82 17.52 38.11
C GLU A 657 15.30 17.23 38.37
N ILE A 658 16.16 17.82 37.54
CA ILE A 658 17.60 17.86 37.76
C ILE A 658 17.94 19.04 38.68
N ALA A 659 18.81 18.82 39.67
CA ALA A 659 19.23 19.85 40.60
C ALA A 659 20.75 19.81 40.86
N THR A 660 21.38 20.98 40.91
CA THR A 660 22.79 21.16 41.33
C THR A 660 22.94 22.50 42.04
N ARG A 661 24.11 22.76 42.65
CA ARG A 661 24.43 24.09 43.16
C ARG A 661 24.70 25.03 41.98
N PRO A 662 24.01 26.18 41.84
CA PRO A 662 24.22 27.10 40.72
C PRO A 662 25.68 27.58 40.58
N PHE A 663 26.43 27.57 41.68
CA PHE A 663 27.86 27.86 41.70
C PHE A 663 28.67 26.98 40.72
N GLN A 664 28.20 25.75 40.43
CA GLN A 664 28.82 24.89 39.41
C GLN A 664 28.81 25.53 38.02
N LEU A 665 27.74 26.27 37.68
CA LEU A 665 27.60 27.00 36.41
C LEU A 665 28.27 28.37 36.47
N VAL A 666 28.14 29.10 37.58
CA VAL A 666 28.83 30.40 37.80
C VAL A 666 30.34 30.27 37.62
N THR A 667 30.90 29.13 38.00
CA THR A 667 32.33 28.83 37.84
C THR A 667 32.73 28.34 36.45
N GLY A 668 31.90 28.57 35.42
CA GLY A 668 32.28 28.45 34.01
C GLY A 668 31.86 27.16 33.30
N ARG A 669 31.18 26.24 33.98
CA ARG A 669 30.65 25.03 33.31
C ARG A 669 29.47 25.36 32.40
N THR A 670 29.34 24.61 31.32
CA THR A 670 28.17 24.66 30.43
C THR A 670 27.35 23.38 30.55
N TRP A 671 26.05 23.50 30.83
CA TRP A 671 25.11 22.37 30.83
C TRP A 671 24.12 22.52 29.67
N LYS A 672 24.01 21.51 28.82
CA LYS A 672 23.13 21.53 27.64
C LYS A 672 22.55 20.14 27.36
N GLY A 673 21.49 20.09 26.57
CA GLY A 673 20.91 18.84 26.07
C GLY A 673 21.08 18.69 24.57
N THR A 674 20.83 17.48 24.06
CA THR A 674 20.75 17.21 22.63
C THR A 674 19.52 16.37 22.29
N ALA A 675 19.04 16.49 21.05
CA ALA A 675 18.02 15.63 20.49
C ALA A 675 18.50 15.17 19.11
N PHE A 676 18.47 13.87 18.85
CA PHE A 676 19.02 13.27 17.63
C PHE A 676 20.45 13.77 17.30
N GLY A 677 21.26 14.01 18.34
CA GLY A 677 22.65 14.46 18.21
C GLY A 677 22.80 15.82 17.53
N GLY A 678 21.74 16.64 17.48
CA GLY A 678 21.75 17.94 16.80
C GLY A 678 21.74 17.86 15.27
N TRP A 679 21.60 16.67 14.68
CA TRP A 679 21.54 16.50 13.23
C TRP A 679 20.23 17.07 12.66
N LYS A 680 20.33 17.85 11.59
CA LYS A 680 19.19 18.16 10.72
C LYS A 680 18.85 16.89 9.95
N SER A 681 17.78 16.22 10.38
CA SER A 681 17.58 14.79 10.15
C SER A 681 17.54 14.39 8.67
N VAL A 682 16.64 14.99 7.88
CA VAL A 682 16.41 14.64 6.47
C VAL A 682 17.66 14.83 5.61
N GLU A 683 18.47 15.86 5.88
CA GLU A 683 19.71 16.11 5.12
C GLU A 683 20.95 15.37 5.65
N SER A 684 20.95 14.98 6.93
CA SER A 684 22.15 14.40 7.57
C SER A 684 22.15 12.88 7.53
N VAL A 685 20.99 12.23 7.69
CA VAL A 685 20.90 10.76 7.70
C VAL A 685 21.41 10.11 6.42
N PRO A 686 21.11 10.62 5.20
CA PRO A 686 21.69 10.06 3.98
C PRO A 686 23.22 10.12 3.95
N LYS A 687 23.83 11.17 4.52
CA LYS A 687 25.30 11.31 4.62
C LYS A 687 25.90 10.34 5.64
N LEU A 688 25.19 10.05 6.72
CA LEU A 688 25.61 9.02 7.68
C LEU A 688 25.55 7.62 7.06
N VAL A 689 24.53 7.35 6.22
CA VAL A 689 24.47 6.11 5.43
C VAL A 689 25.65 6.02 4.48
N GLU A 690 26.01 7.11 3.80
CA GLU A 690 27.18 7.15 2.93
C GLU A 690 28.49 6.88 3.70
N GLN A 691 28.69 7.50 4.88
CA GLN A 691 29.84 7.22 5.73
C GLN A 691 29.91 5.74 6.16
N TYR A 692 28.76 5.12 6.47
CA TYR A 692 28.70 3.69 6.75
C TYR A 692 29.11 2.84 5.55
N LEU A 693 28.58 3.13 4.35
CA LEU A 693 28.94 2.42 3.12
C LEU A 693 30.43 2.56 2.77
N GLN A 694 31.03 3.71 3.12
CA GLN A 694 32.47 3.99 3.00
C GLN A 694 33.31 3.40 4.15
N LYS A 695 32.70 2.67 5.09
CA LYS A 695 33.35 2.07 6.27
C LYS A 695 34.00 3.09 7.21
N GLN A 696 33.52 4.32 7.20
CA GLN A 696 33.97 5.41 8.09
C GLN A 696 33.14 5.49 9.38
N LEU A 697 31.96 4.85 9.40
CA LEU A 697 31.06 4.80 10.55
C LEU A 697 30.80 3.34 10.94
N MET A 698 31.03 3.02 12.21
CA MET A 698 30.70 1.70 12.77
C MET A 698 29.20 1.59 12.98
N VAL A 699 28.60 0.48 12.53
CA VAL A 699 27.16 0.20 12.65
C VAL A 699 26.95 -1.27 12.98
N ASP A 700 27.68 -2.16 12.32
CA ASP A 700 27.58 -3.61 12.50
C ASP A 700 27.85 -4.03 13.95
N GLU A 701 28.82 -3.38 14.60
CA GLU A 701 29.26 -3.66 15.97
C GLU A 701 28.21 -3.32 17.03
N PHE A 702 27.22 -2.49 16.70
CA PHE A 702 26.11 -2.21 17.60
C PHE A 702 25.10 -3.37 17.65
N ILE A 703 25.05 -4.19 16.59
CA ILE A 703 24.04 -5.24 16.43
C ILE A 703 24.52 -6.51 17.11
N THR A 704 23.99 -6.75 18.31
CA THR A 704 24.29 -7.96 19.09
C THR A 704 23.35 -9.11 18.79
N HIS A 705 22.11 -8.81 18.38
CA HIS A 705 21.07 -9.79 18.14
C HIS A 705 20.24 -9.40 16.92
N THR A 706 19.77 -10.41 16.19
CA THR A 706 18.82 -10.27 15.09
C THR A 706 17.74 -11.32 15.25
N MET A 707 16.48 -10.92 15.10
CA MET A 707 15.33 -11.81 15.27
C MET A 707 14.14 -11.34 14.42
N GLY A 708 13.11 -12.18 14.28
CA GLY A 708 11.87 -11.79 13.59
C GLY A 708 10.89 -11.05 14.51
N LEU A 709 9.90 -10.38 13.92
CA LEU A 709 8.84 -9.65 14.64
C LEU A 709 8.14 -10.45 15.74
N GLU A 710 7.97 -11.76 15.55
CA GLU A 710 7.34 -12.66 16.53
C GLU A 710 8.09 -12.73 17.87
N LEU A 711 9.41 -12.44 17.87
CA LEU A 711 10.29 -12.49 19.04
C LEU A 711 10.58 -11.09 19.61
N ILE A 712 9.79 -10.07 19.25
CA ILE A 712 10.06 -8.70 19.70
C ILE A 712 10.07 -8.55 21.22
N ASN A 713 9.24 -9.29 21.96
CA ASN A 713 9.24 -9.26 23.43
C ASN A 713 10.56 -9.81 24.01
N ASP A 714 11.21 -10.76 23.34
CA ASP A 714 12.52 -11.28 23.75
C ASP A 714 13.60 -10.21 23.56
N ALA A 715 13.50 -9.38 22.51
CA ALA A 715 14.39 -8.23 22.32
C ALA A 715 14.30 -7.23 23.48
N PHE A 716 13.09 -6.95 23.97
CA PHE A 716 12.89 -6.10 25.17
C PHE A 716 13.48 -6.75 26.43
N THR A 717 13.31 -8.07 26.58
CA THR A 717 13.86 -8.82 27.71
C THR A 717 15.39 -8.78 27.73
N LEU A 718 16.04 -9.06 26.60
CA LEU A 718 17.51 -8.98 26.45
C LEU A 718 18.06 -7.58 26.77
N MET A 719 17.33 -6.53 26.39
CA MET A 719 17.68 -5.16 26.72
C MET A 719 17.59 -4.91 28.22
N HIS A 720 16.51 -5.33 28.89
CA HIS A 720 16.34 -5.17 30.33
C HIS A 720 17.34 -5.99 31.16
N GLU A 721 17.73 -7.17 30.67
CA GLU A 721 18.79 -7.99 31.27
C GLU A 721 20.19 -7.45 31.02
N GLY A 722 20.35 -6.41 30.18
CA GLY A 722 21.64 -5.84 29.83
C GLY A 722 22.50 -6.72 28.92
N LYS A 723 21.91 -7.74 28.27
CA LYS A 723 22.60 -8.70 27.38
C LYS A 723 22.66 -8.24 25.92
N SER A 724 21.94 -7.19 25.55
CA SER A 724 21.95 -6.61 24.20
C SER A 724 22.42 -5.15 24.18
N ILE A 725 23.20 -4.78 23.15
CA ILE A 725 23.43 -3.36 22.80
C ILE A 725 22.31 -2.87 21.90
N ARG A 726 22.14 -3.52 20.74
CA ARG A 726 20.95 -3.42 19.89
C ARG A 726 20.51 -4.81 19.46
N SER A 727 19.20 -5.00 19.53
CA SER A 727 18.47 -6.09 18.89
C SER A 727 17.75 -5.51 17.67
N VAL A 728 18.03 -6.08 16.50
CA VAL A 728 17.35 -5.71 15.25
C VAL A 728 16.26 -6.72 14.96
N VAL A 729 15.05 -6.21 14.75
CA VAL A 729 13.86 -6.99 14.40
C VAL A 729 13.65 -6.89 12.90
N ASN A 730 13.67 -8.03 12.21
CA ASN A 730 13.31 -8.15 10.80
C ASN A 730 11.79 -8.34 10.68
N LEU A 731 11.17 -7.58 9.77
CA LEU A 731 9.72 -7.47 9.66
C LEU A 731 9.13 -8.32 8.53
#